data_AF-A0A4Y3RXN9-F1
#
_entry.id   AF-A0A4Y3RXN9-F1
#
_cell.length_a   1.000
_cell.length_b   1.000
_cell.length_c   1.000
_cell.angle_alpha   90.00
_cell.angle_beta   90.00
_cell.angle_gamma   90.00
#
_symmetry.space_group_name_H-M   'P 1'
#
loop_
_entity.id
_entity.type
_entity.pdbx_description
1 polymer ?
#
loop_
_entity_poly.entity_id
_entity_poly.type
_entity_poly.pdbx_seq_one_letter_code
_entity_poly.pdbx_strand_id
1 'polypeptide(L)'
;MTAPEISGPLLTRVGGLPTEALDLTGAETRRAIAEAADAHAELERRRPAVEDACFPLVPLLDDEVPLRRQVLAAKRAAHRLRALPWGDELPARIAELAGPEAVADFRGWQEAVRLRDETARRLDALLAEDRAAAPAALAGHLADPGFARAAALAAPDWLRHGRPRRRPAETRNLRTLYSYVSRAAVKTSPFSTLTTVGEGGSTGFADTTALTTHASTPASPSAAHSYAATALAQLALRCLAREAGTAGLLRYRLAPVRPGGPDAPHGLVLLPEPVADGGLAWRLDRVVEADHAAPWLSGFAADSEHSLDGLLSGLGGPDPFRRFRRLLDTGLIAPVPPWRRGDDPVGAVAELLAGHPEDGIAGEVRELRDSAAALSAAGEEERTETLTRARHTARRWARRAGLDRFESGEVLYEDVASDLALPQLLDVPEVRGDLTELGRRMRPFVFRSHLYDVLVDRFTAEYGPGGTCTDVLGFLMRVAVDGDAQPDLDKASVADRAERETAGERAWLPVGPSSAPPAAAVLFQLAATGPEAVRGGDYRLVVNQFNPGTGGLVTRFGGLLGEGFRDRLRAHVQACWPGRACRELVLWTEINTAQSRSAGLLPPLVLPGETPAADGLDLADTVLTHDPGEGTLALRDRGGDPVGLAYLGLVPPHLFPPFARLLAVLADPWVNGSPHSDYVLPFGLQEQRTDAVVPTARAAFGRVTVSRASWVVPAAELPVPRPGESDAETVLRAEEFRRAHGLPEEVFCHRLTGFGPDEQGTDRKPLWVSLTSPLSLSVLAQWAGPATGHLRLVEALPVRSAHPLRDAAGGTRAAEHIALLRWRRPEEEA
;
A
#
# COMPACT_ATOMS: atom_id res chain seq x y z
N MET A 1 -3.72 -25.12 -20.61
CA MET A 1 -3.75 -23.88 -19.80
C MET A 1 -3.09 -22.79 -20.61
N THR A 2 -3.80 -21.70 -20.92
CA THR A 2 -3.29 -20.60 -21.74
C THR A 2 -2.14 -19.90 -21.01
N ALA A 3 -1.00 -19.76 -21.69
CA ALA A 3 0.15 -19.05 -21.15
C ALA A 3 -0.08 -17.54 -21.25
N PRO A 4 0.31 -16.74 -20.24
CA PRO A 4 0.29 -15.29 -20.38
C PRO A 4 1.39 -14.84 -21.36
N GLU A 5 1.22 -13.66 -21.93
CA GLU A 5 2.31 -12.86 -22.45
C GLU A 5 2.78 -11.87 -21.40
N ILE A 6 4.09 -11.75 -21.25
CA ILE A 6 4.72 -10.72 -20.43
C ILE A 6 5.17 -9.61 -21.37
N SER A 7 4.59 -8.41 -21.22
CA SER A 7 4.87 -7.26 -22.09
C SER A 7 4.81 -5.95 -21.30
N GLY A 8 5.28 -4.85 -21.90
CA GLY A 8 5.37 -3.55 -21.23
C GLY A 8 6.64 -3.39 -20.39
N PRO A 9 6.76 -2.27 -19.66
CA PRO A 9 7.94 -1.97 -18.86
C PRO A 9 7.99 -2.77 -17.55
N LEU A 10 9.18 -3.17 -17.12
CA LEU A 10 9.42 -3.72 -15.78
C LEU A 10 9.71 -2.56 -14.81
N LEU A 11 8.70 -2.13 -14.06
CA LEU A 11 8.89 -1.13 -13.01
C LEU A 11 9.51 -1.77 -11.77
N THR A 12 10.53 -1.14 -11.20
CA THR A 12 11.16 -1.56 -9.94
C THR A 12 11.05 -0.43 -8.91
N ARG A 13 10.69 -0.80 -7.68
CA ARG A 13 10.61 0.07 -6.51
C ARG A 13 11.74 -0.30 -5.55
N VAL A 14 12.48 0.69 -5.05
CA VAL A 14 13.69 0.46 -4.26
C VAL A 14 13.64 1.22 -2.94
N GLY A 15 14.00 0.56 -1.84
CA GLY A 15 14.11 1.17 -0.51
C GLY A 15 15.17 2.29 -0.45
N GLY A 16 14.80 3.42 0.15
CA GLY A 16 15.63 4.61 0.28
C GLY A 16 16.82 4.47 1.22
N LEU A 17 16.79 3.50 2.14
CA LEU A 17 17.92 3.16 3.02
C LEU A 17 18.40 1.72 2.77
N PRO A 18 19.68 1.42 3.03
CA PRO A 18 20.18 0.06 3.01
C PRO A 18 19.50 -0.76 4.13
N THR A 19 19.31 -2.05 3.92
CA THR A 19 18.63 -2.93 4.90
C THR A 19 19.39 -3.02 6.24
N GLU A 20 20.70 -2.81 6.19
CA GLU A 20 21.65 -2.73 7.30
C GLU A 20 21.32 -1.56 8.27
N ALA A 21 20.52 -0.57 7.84
CA ALA A 21 19.97 0.48 8.70
C ALA A 21 19.12 -0.06 9.87
N LEU A 22 18.76 -1.35 9.83
CA LEU A 22 18.01 -2.05 10.87
C LEU A 22 18.86 -3.04 11.67
N ASP A 23 20.19 -2.94 11.62
CA ASP A 23 21.10 -3.74 12.47
C ASP A 23 21.09 -3.23 13.93
N LEU A 24 19.96 -3.50 14.60
CA LEU A 24 19.72 -3.11 15.99
C LEU A 24 20.33 -4.06 17.02
N THR A 25 20.74 -5.25 16.58
CA THR A 25 21.34 -6.29 17.42
C THR A 25 22.63 -6.77 16.77
N GLY A 26 23.74 -6.74 17.52
CA GLY A 26 25.05 -7.18 17.04
C GLY A 26 25.15 -8.70 16.81
N ALA A 27 26.12 -9.14 16.00
CA ALA A 27 26.40 -10.57 15.80
C ALA A 27 26.88 -11.27 17.08
N GLU A 28 27.56 -10.55 17.99
CA GLU A 28 27.92 -11.07 19.31
C GLU A 28 26.70 -11.25 20.20
N THR A 29 25.81 -10.26 20.26
CA THR A 29 24.55 -10.36 21.01
C THR A 29 23.69 -11.53 20.52
N ARG A 30 23.55 -11.74 19.21
CA ARG A 30 22.83 -12.91 18.66
C ARG A 30 23.41 -14.24 19.13
N ARG A 31 24.75 -14.36 19.15
CA ARG A 31 25.43 -15.56 19.68
C ARG A 31 25.17 -15.73 21.18
N ALA A 32 25.28 -14.64 21.95
CA ALA A 32 25.02 -14.67 23.39
C ALA A 32 23.56 -15.04 23.73
N ILE A 33 22.58 -14.63 22.91
CA ILE A 33 21.17 -15.05 23.05
C ILE A 33 21.07 -16.57 22.90
N ALA A 34 21.67 -17.13 21.84
CA ALA A 34 21.65 -18.58 21.61
C ALA A 34 22.36 -19.36 22.72
N GLU A 35 23.54 -18.91 23.15
CA GLU A 35 24.32 -19.50 24.25
C GLU A 35 23.53 -19.49 25.57
N ALA A 36 22.90 -18.36 25.92
CA ALA A 36 22.11 -18.24 27.14
C ALA A 36 20.83 -19.09 27.10
N ALA A 37 20.16 -19.18 25.94
CA ALA A 37 19.01 -20.06 25.75
C ALA A 37 19.40 -21.55 25.85
N ASP A 38 20.55 -21.94 25.29
CA ASP A 38 21.06 -23.32 25.37
C ASP A 38 21.48 -23.69 26.80
N ALA A 39 22.10 -22.77 27.54
CA ALA A 39 22.45 -22.96 28.94
C ALA A 39 21.19 -23.11 29.82
N HIS A 40 20.12 -22.36 29.52
CA HIS A 40 18.83 -22.52 30.20
C HIS A 40 18.18 -23.89 29.89
N ALA A 41 18.18 -24.30 28.62
CA ALA A 41 17.63 -25.60 28.20
C ALA A 41 18.41 -26.80 28.79
N GLU A 42 19.72 -26.67 29.02
CA GLU A 42 20.51 -27.69 29.72
C GLU A 42 20.06 -27.87 31.17
N LEU A 43 19.72 -26.80 31.88
CA LEU A 43 19.18 -26.90 33.24
C LEU A 43 17.82 -27.59 33.27
N GLU A 44 16.93 -27.27 32.34
CA GLU A 44 15.65 -27.98 32.17
C GLU A 44 15.87 -29.48 31.93
N ARG A 45 16.81 -29.83 31.06
CA ARG A 45 17.16 -31.23 30.75
C ARG A 45 17.73 -31.98 31.95
N ARG A 46 18.53 -31.33 32.80
CA ARG A 46 19.13 -31.95 34.00
C ARG A 46 18.20 -32.02 35.20
N ARG A 47 17.10 -31.25 35.22
CA ARG A 47 16.19 -31.16 36.36
C ARG A 47 15.68 -32.52 36.86
N PRO A 48 15.19 -33.44 36.01
CA PRO A 48 14.65 -34.71 36.49
C PRO A 48 15.70 -35.54 37.24
N ALA A 49 16.92 -35.65 36.71
CA ALA A 49 17.99 -36.43 37.33
C ALA A 49 18.34 -35.93 38.74
N VAL A 50 18.41 -34.60 38.93
CA VAL A 50 18.68 -34.00 40.24
C VAL A 50 17.51 -34.17 41.22
N GLU A 51 16.27 -34.02 40.75
CA GLU A 51 15.08 -34.23 41.58
C GLU A 51 14.92 -35.67 42.03
N ASP A 52 15.18 -36.62 41.12
CA ASP A 52 15.15 -38.05 41.37
C ASP A 52 16.28 -38.46 42.30
N ALA A 53 17.48 -37.90 42.15
CA ALA A 53 18.60 -38.10 43.08
C ALA A 53 18.30 -37.57 44.49
N CYS A 54 17.52 -36.49 44.63
CA CYS A 54 17.11 -35.99 45.94
C CYS A 54 16.03 -36.84 46.63
N PHE A 55 15.18 -37.55 45.89
CA PHE A 55 14.04 -38.29 46.44
C PHE A 55 14.43 -39.39 47.46
N PRO A 56 15.35 -40.34 47.15
CA PRO A 56 15.72 -41.41 48.08
C PRO A 56 16.55 -40.92 49.27
N LEU A 57 17.20 -39.76 49.16
CA LEU A 57 18.00 -39.18 50.24
C LEU A 57 17.16 -38.64 51.39
N VAL A 58 15.92 -38.21 51.14
CA VAL A 58 15.03 -37.65 52.18
C VAL A 58 14.74 -38.64 53.32
N PRO A 59 14.28 -39.90 53.07
CA PRO A 59 14.06 -40.87 54.15
C PRO A 59 15.35 -41.38 54.79
N LEU A 60 16.46 -41.45 54.04
CA LEU A 60 17.77 -41.88 54.57
C LEU A 60 18.38 -40.90 55.58
N LEU A 61 17.86 -39.67 55.65
CA LEU A 61 18.32 -38.59 56.50
C LEU A 61 17.29 -38.20 57.58
N ASP A 62 16.32 -39.06 57.91
CA ASP A 62 15.26 -38.74 58.88
C ASP A 62 15.79 -38.37 60.28
N ASP A 63 16.87 -39.01 60.71
CA ASP A 63 17.56 -38.72 61.98
C ASP A 63 18.54 -37.54 61.87
N GLU A 64 18.86 -37.09 60.65
CA GLU A 64 19.83 -36.03 60.33
C GLU A 64 19.12 -34.77 59.82
N VAL A 65 18.22 -34.22 60.65
CA VAL A 65 17.29 -33.11 60.30
C VAL A 65 17.94 -31.93 59.54
N PRO A 66 19.14 -31.43 59.90
CA PRO A 66 19.80 -30.36 59.14
C PRO A 66 20.12 -30.74 57.70
N LEU A 67 20.62 -31.95 57.44
CA LEU A 67 20.97 -32.42 56.10
C LEU A 67 19.73 -32.76 55.27
N ARG A 68 18.70 -33.35 55.90
CA ARG A 68 17.39 -33.55 55.27
C ARG A 68 16.78 -32.24 54.78
N ARG A 69 16.88 -31.16 55.57
CA ARG A 69 16.42 -29.82 55.17
C ARG A 69 17.21 -29.29 53.97
N GLN A 70 18.52 -29.55 53.89
CA GLN A 70 19.34 -29.17 52.74
C GLN A 70 18.93 -29.93 51.48
N VAL A 71 18.71 -31.25 51.54
CA VAL A 71 18.23 -32.03 50.38
C VAL A 71 16.86 -31.56 49.91
N LEU A 72 15.94 -31.27 50.83
CA LEU A 72 14.63 -30.70 50.47
C LEU A 72 14.75 -29.30 49.86
N ALA A 73 15.70 -28.47 50.34
CA ALA A 73 16.00 -27.18 49.74
C ALA A 73 16.64 -27.32 48.36
N ALA A 74 17.49 -28.32 48.15
CA ALA A 74 18.10 -28.65 46.88
C ALA A 74 17.08 -29.11 45.85
N LYS A 75 16.16 -30.02 46.21
CA LYS A 75 15.04 -30.41 45.35
C LYS A 75 14.21 -29.20 44.93
N ARG A 76 13.86 -28.33 45.89
CA ARG A 76 13.13 -27.08 45.60
C ARG A 76 13.94 -26.10 44.74
N ALA A 77 15.25 -26.05 44.92
CA ALA A 77 16.13 -25.22 44.11
C ALA A 77 16.21 -25.75 42.68
N ALA A 78 16.38 -27.06 42.51
CA ALA A 78 16.40 -27.74 41.21
C ALA A 78 15.11 -27.52 40.42
N HIS A 79 13.96 -27.74 41.08
CA HIS A 79 12.65 -27.46 40.51
C HIS A 79 12.48 -25.98 40.08
N ARG A 80 13.18 -25.06 40.73
CA ARG A 80 13.15 -23.61 40.41
C ARG A 80 14.34 -23.16 39.57
N LEU A 81 15.14 -24.08 39.02
CA LEU A 81 16.37 -23.81 38.26
C LEU A 81 17.37 -22.90 39.01
N ARG A 82 17.58 -23.17 40.30
CA ARG A 82 18.52 -22.41 41.16
C ARG A 82 19.69 -23.28 41.60
N ALA A 83 20.77 -22.62 42.00
CA ALA A 83 21.92 -23.26 42.64
C ALA A 83 21.48 -24.10 43.84
N LEU A 84 22.09 -25.27 44.02
CA LEU A 84 21.84 -26.12 45.18
C LEU A 84 22.42 -25.43 46.43
N PRO A 85 21.80 -25.62 47.61
CA PRO A 85 22.13 -24.87 48.83
C PRO A 85 23.56 -25.11 49.36
N TRP A 86 24.23 -26.16 48.88
CA TRP A 86 25.60 -26.51 49.24
C TRP A 86 26.66 -25.96 48.27
N GLY A 87 26.28 -25.29 47.18
CA GLY A 87 27.25 -24.78 46.20
C GLY A 87 28.13 -25.91 45.65
N ASP A 88 29.43 -25.64 45.58
CA ASP A 88 30.44 -26.62 45.14
C ASP A 88 30.87 -27.60 46.25
N GLU A 89 30.53 -27.32 47.51
CA GLU A 89 30.93 -28.11 48.68
C GLU A 89 29.80 -29.02 49.17
N LEU A 90 29.54 -30.10 48.40
CA LEU A 90 28.56 -31.11 48.77
C LEU A 90 28.92 -31.79 50.11
N PRO A 91 28.02 -31.82 51.12
CA PRO A 91 28.30 -32.47 52.39
C PRO A 91 28.69 -33.93 52.21
N ALA A 92 29.79 -34.36 52.84
CA ALA A 92 30.34 -35.71 52.68
C ALA A 92 29.30 -36.82 52.96
N ARG A 93 28.43 -36.60 53.96
CA ARG A 93 27.35 -37.53 54.29
C ARG A 93 26.29 -37.66 53.19
N ILE A 94 25.96 -36.56 52.52
CA ILE A 94 25.04 -36.58 51.36
C ILE A 94 25.73 -37.25 50.18
N ALA A 95 27.02 -36.97 49.94
CA ALA A 95 27.79 -37.61 48.87
C ALA A 95 27.90 -39.13 49.05
N GLU A 96 28.10 -39.60 50.28
CA GLU A 96 28.13 -41.02 50.62
C GLU A 96 26.79 -41.71 50.33
N LEU A 97 25.68 -41.13 50.78
CA LEU A 97 24.34 -41.69 50.63
C LEU A 97 23.80 -41.62 49.20
N ALA A 98 24.20 -40.61 48.43
CA ALA A 98 23.73 -40.39 47.07
C ALA A 98 24.41 -41.32 46.05
N GLY A 99 25.65 -41.73 46.33
CA GLY A 99 26.46 -42.50 45.39
C GLY A 99 27.07 -41.66 44.26
N PRO A 100 27.99 -42.25 43.47
CA PRO A 100 28.83 -41.51 42.53
C PRO A 100 28.06 -40.87 41.37
N GLU A 101 26.96 -41.48 40.91
CA GLU A 101 26.14 -40.98 39.81
C GLU A 101 25.38 -39.71 40.22
N ALA A 102 24.65 -39.75 41.34
CA ALA A 102 23.96 -38.57 41.87
C ALA A 102 24.92 -37.43 42.26
N VAL A 103 26.12 -37.76 42.75
CA VAL A 103 27.18 -36.75 42.98
C VAL A 103 27.60 -36.08 41.67
N ALA A 104 27.72 -36.83 40.57
CA ALA A 104 28.01 -36.28 39.26
C ALA A 104 26.86 -35.39 38.76
N ASP A 105 25.61 -35.79 38.97
CA ASP A 105 24.44 -34.97 38.63
C ASP A 105 24.39 -33.66 39.42
N PHE A 106 24.64 -33.69 40.73
CA PHE A 106 24.69 -32.47 41.55
C PHE A 106 25.83 -31.52 41.11
N ARG A 107 26.99 -32.06 40.72
CA ARG A 107 28.11 -31.25 40.19
C ARG A 107 27.78 -30.66 38.82
N GLY A 108 27.29 -31.49 37.90
CA GLY A 108 26.87 -31.05 36.58
C GLY A 108 25.75 -30.01 36.64
N TRP A 109 24.85 -30.10 37.62
CA TRP A 109 23.86 -29.07 37.90
C TRP A 109 24.49 -27.74 38.32
N GLN A 110 25.43 -27.74 39.26
CA GLN A 110 26.09 -26.50 39.69
C GLN A 110 26.89 -25.85 38.55
N GLU A 111 27.56 -26.66 37.72
CA GLU A 111 28.24 -26.19 36.52
C GLU A 111 27.27 -25.56 35.52
N ALA A 112 26.14 -26.22 35.25
CA ALA A 112 25.10 -25.68 34.37
C ALA A 112 24.47 -24.38 34.92
N VAL A 113 24.26 -24.27 36.25
CA VAL A 113 23.78 -23.03 36.88
C VAL A 113 24.81 -21.92 36.71
N ARG A 114 26.10 -22.20 36.94
CA ARG A 114 27.19 -21.23 36.75
C ARG A 114 27.25 -20.74 35.30
N LEU A 115 27.19 -21.66 34.34
CA LEU A 115 27.18 -21.32 32.91
C LEU A 115 25.98 -20.45 32.54
N ARG A 116 24.77 -20.80 33.02
CA ARG A 116 23.56 -19.99 32.81
C ARG A 116 23.71 -18.59 33.41
N ASP A 117 24.22 -18.47 34.63
CA ASP A 117 24.40 -17.18 35.31
C ASP A 117 25.50 -16.31 34.63
N GLU A 118 26.54 -16.93 34.07
CA GLU A 118 27.58 -16.24 33.30
C GLU A 118 27.06 -15.75 31.96
N THR A 119 26.42 -16.63 31.18
CA THR A 119 25.85 -16.30 29.87
C THR A 119 24.74 -15.25 29.99
N ALA A 120 23.88 -15.33 31.02
CA ALA A 120 22.85 -14.31 31.28
C ALA A 120 23.46 -12.93 31.59
N ARG A 121 24.50 -12.86 32.44
CA ARG A 121 25.19 -11.59 32.74
C ARG A 121 25.86 -10.99 31.52
N ARG A 122 26.50 -11.81 30.68
CA ARG A 122 27.09 -11.37 29.41
C ARG A 122 26.01 -10.85 28.47
N LEU A 123 24.89 -11.56 28.35
CA LEU A 123 23.76 -11.16 27.52
C LEU A 123 23.16 -9.82 27.98
N ASP A 124 22.95 -9.62 29.28
CA ASP A 124 22.45 -8.36 29.85
C ASP A 124 23.37 -7.18 29.48
N ALA A 125 24.70 -7.37 29.59
CA ALA A 125 25.66 -6.33 29.23
C ALA A 125 25.59 -5.96 27.73
N LEU A 126 25.58 -6.96 26.84
CA LEU A 126 25.51 -6.75 25.40
C LEU A 126 24.18 -6.10 24.97
N LEU A 127 23.06 -6.52 25.54
CA LEU A 127 21.75 -5.92 25.25
C LEU A 127 21.67 -4.47 25.73
N ALA A 128 22.27 -4.15 26.88
CA ALA A 128 22.33 -2.77 27.37
C ALA A 128 23.15 -1.87 26.43
N GLU A 129 24.25 -2.37 25.87
CA GLU A 129 25.06 -1.67 24.85
C GLU A 129 24.26 -1.43 23.57
N ASP A 130 23.65 -2.49 23.00
CA ASP A 130 22.81 -2.40 21.79
C ASP A 130 21.66 -1.40 21.99
N ARG A 131 20.99 -1.44 23.15
CA ARG A 131 19.88 -0.54 23.47
C ARG A 131 20.32 0.91 23.65
N ALA A 132 21.49 1.14 24.24
CA ALA A 132 22.05 2.48 24.39
C ALA A 132 22.47 3.08 23.04
N ALA A 133 22.98 2.25 22.12
CA ALA A 133 23.42 2.67 20.80
C ALA A 133 22.26 2.93 19.81
N ALA A 134 21.17 2.14 19.90
CA ALA A 134 20.10 2.15 18.91
C ALA A 134 19.46 3.53 18.63
N PRO A 135 19.14 4.39 19.62
CA PRO A 135 18.58 5.71 19.33
C PRO A 135 19.52 6.59 18.50
N ALA A 136 20.83 6.56 18.78
CA ALA A 136 21.82 7.32 18.05
C ALA A 136 22.01 6.77 16.63
N ALA A 137 22.05 5.44 16.46
CA ALA A 137 22.12 4.80 15.15
C ALA A 137 20.92 5.16 14.27
N LEU A 138 19.70 5.01 14.79
CA LEU A 138 18.46 5.35 14.08
C LEU A 138 18.39 6.84 13.73
N ALA A 139 18.79 7.73 14.65
CA ALA A 139 18.83 9.17 14.40
C ALA A 139 19.96 9.57 13.43
N GLY A 140 21.04 8.79 13.35
CA GLY A 140 22.14 9.00 12.41
C GLY A 140 21.68 9.00 10.96
N HIS A 141 20.63 8.24 10.62
CA HIS A 141 20.03 8.26 9.28
C HIS A 141 19.39 9.59 8.91
N LEU A 142 19.09 10.48 9.87
CA LEU A 142 18.68 11.86 9.55
C LEU A 142 19.82 12.71 8.97
N ALA A 143 21.06 12.21 8.95
CA ALA A 143 22.15 12.82 8.19
C ALA A 143 22.17 12.39 6.71
N ASP A 144 21.47 11.30 6.35
CA ASP A 144 21.26 10.93 4.95
C ASP A 144 20.32 11.94 4.28
N PRO A 145 20.75 12.65 3.23
CA PRO A 145 19.94 13.68 2.60
C PRO A 145 18.62 13.13 2.02
N GLY A 146 18.64 11.92 1.48
CA GLY A 146 17.46 11.24 0.96
C GLY A 146 16.44 10.97 2.07
N PHE A 147 16.86 10.37 3.17
CA PHE A 147 15.97 10.09 4.30
C PHE A 147 15.42 11.37 4.94
N ALA A 148 16.27 12.38 5.19
CA ALA A 148 15.86 13.65 5.76
C ALA A 148 14.83 14.38 4.88
N ARG A 149 15.05 14.41 3.56
CA ARG A 149 14.12 14.97 2.57
C ARG A 149 12.73 14.34 2.65
N ALA A 150 12.67 13.02 2.70
CA ALA A 150 11.40 12.30 2.81
C ALA A 150 10.73 12.49 4.17
N ALA A 151 11.50 12.47 5.27
CA ALA A 151 10.99 12.71 6.61
C ALA A 151 10.35 14.10 6.73
N ALA A 152 10.91 15.12 6.07
CA ALA A 152 10.35 16.47 6.02
C ALA A 152 8.97 16.53 5.35
N LEU A 153 8.72 15.67 4.37
CA LEU A 153 7.41 15.56 3.71
C LEU A 153 6.44 14.70 4.53
N ALA A 154 6.91 13.57 5.06
CA ALA A 154 6.07 12.60 5.76
C ALA A 154 5.62 13.08 7.15
N ALA A 155 6.50 13.75 7.88
CA ALA A 155 6.29 14.10 9.29
C ALA A 155 6.93 15.45 9.66
N PRO A 156 6.52 16.56 9.02
CA PRO A 156 7.12 17.89 9.25
C PRO A 156 7.04 18.35 10.71
N ASP A 157 5.89 18.18 11.36
CA ASP A 157 5.68 18.64 12.74
C ASP A 157 6.54 17.86 13.74
N TRP A 158 6.83 16.59 13.43
CA TRP A 158 7.72 15.76 14.24
C TRP A 158 9.17 16.24 14.15
N LEU A 159 9.67 16.55 12.96
CA LEU A 159 11.02 17.11 12.81
C LEU A 159 11.15 18.45 13.54
N ARG A 160 10.16 19.34 13.39
CA ARG A 160 10.13 20.68 14.00
C ARG A 160 10.07 20.65 15.52
N HIS A 161 9.09 19.92 16.06
CA HIS A 161 8.76 20.02 17.48
C HIS A 161 9.30 18.84 18.30
N GLY A 162 9.51 17.67 17.68
CA GLY A 162 10.05 16.48 18.34
C GLY A 162 11.56 16.57 18.59
N ARG A 163 12.31 17.36 17.81
CA ARG A 163 13.78 17.50 17.91
C ARG A 163 14.50 16.14 17.92
N PRO A 164 14.22 15.22 16.99
CA PRO A 164 14.70 13.84 17.04
C PRO A 164 16.23 13.71 17.00
N ARG A 165 16.96 14.68 16.44
CA ARG A 165 18.43 14.72 16.49
C ARG A 165 19.00 15.03 17.88
N ARG A 166 18.29 15.83 18.68
CA ARG A 166 18.74 16.23 20.02
C ARG A 166 18.26 15.28 21.11
N ARG A 167 17.10 14.67 20.90
CA ARG A 167 16.45 13.80 21.88
C ARG A 167 15.98 12.48 21.25
N PRO A 168 16.88 11.70 20.64
CA PRO A 168 16.52 10.50 19.90
C PRO A 168 15.92 9.40 20.78
N ALA A 169 16.35 9.32 22.04
CA ALA A 169 15.89 8.32 23.00
C ALA A 169 14.50 8.60 23.60
N GLU A 170 13.92 9.79 23.37
CA GLU A 170 12.53 10.05 23.79
C GLU A 170 11.58 9.08 23.09
N THR A 171 10.69 8.42 23.84
CA THR A 171 9.83 7.32 23.36
C THR A 171 9.10 7.65 22.04
N ARG A 172 8.56 8.86 21.91
CA ARG A 172 7.87 9.30 20.69
C ARG A 172 8.81 9.41 19.49
N ASN A 173 10.01 9.96 19.70
CA ASN A 173 11.02 10.11 18.65
C ASN A 173 11.55 8.76 18.22
N LEU A 174 11.92 7.91 19.19
CA LEU A 174 12.46 6.58 18.92
C LEU A 174 11.49 5.72 18.11
N ARG A 175 10.19 5.73 18.46
CA ARG A 175 9.16 5.02 17.70
C ARG A 175 8.98 5.56 16.28
N THR A 176 9.03 6.88 16.12
CA THR A 176 8.87 7.52 14.80
C THR A 176 10.09 7.26 13.91
N LEU A 177 11.30 7.35 14.46
CA LEU A 177 12.54 6.95 13.81
C LEU A 177 12.47 5.50 13.37
N TYR A 178 12.15 4.58 14.28
CA TYR A 178 12.01 3.16 13.98
C TYR A 178 11.03 2.91 12.83
N SER A 179 9.85 3.55 12.87
CA SER A 179 8.83 3.39 11.82
C SER A 179 9.29 3.90 10.44
N TYR A 180 10.00 5.03 10.37
CA TYR A 180 10.45 5.59 9.10
C TYR A 180 11.71 4.92 8.57
N VAL A 181 12.68 4.59 9.43
CA VAL A 181 13.88 3.83 9.05
C VAL A 181 13.47 2.45 8.55
N SER A 182 12.60 1.72 9.27
CA SER A 182 12.09 0.43 8.79
C SER A 182 11.32 0.54 7.48
N ARG A 183 10.53 1.62 7.30
CA ARG A 183 9.86 1.87 6.02
C ARG A 183 10.87 2.08 4.89
N ALA A 184 11.89 2.91 5.09
CA ALA A 184 12.89 3.19 4.06
C ALA A 184 13.80 2.00 3.74
N ALA A 185 14.05 1.13 4.71
CA ALA A 185 14.98 0.01 4.58
C ALA A 185 14.33 -1.24 3.96
N VAL A 186 13.11 -1.59 4.35
CA VAL A 186 12.49 -2.90 4.00
C VAL A 186 11.07 -2.82 3.43
N LYS A 187 10.47 -1.63 3.28
CA LYS A 187 9.14 -1.49 2.67
C LYS A 187 9.23 -0.78 1.32
N THR A 188 8.89 -1.48 0.25
CA THR A 188 9.00 -1.00 -1.13
C THR A 188 7.75 -0.24 -1.63
N SER A 189 7.03 0.46 -0.74
CA SER A 189 5.84 1.24 -1.13
C SER A 189 6.24 2.68 -1.50
N PRO A 190 5.97 3.17 -2.73
CA PRO A 190 6.40 4.49 -3.20
C PRO A 190 6.00 5.62 -2.26
N PHE A 191 6.98 6.43 -1.85
CA PHE A 191 6.76 7.68 -1.11
C PHE A 191 8.06 8.49 -1.07
N SER A 192 8.14 9.57 -1.85
CA SER A 192 9.32 10.45 -1.89
C SER A 192 10.62 9.60 -2.00
N THR A 193 11.68 9.97 -1.31
CA THR A 193 12.95 9.23 -1.23
C THR A 193 12.94 8.06 -0.24
N LEU A 194 11.85 7.76 0.48
CA LEU A 194 11.78 6.50 1.26
C LEU A 194 11.69 5.28 0.34
N THR A 195 11.14 5.47 -0.85
CA THR A 195 11.12 4.46 -1.90
C THR A 195 11.17 5.14 -3.25
N THR A 196 12.26 4.92 -3.98
CA THR A 196 12.44 5.43 -5.35
C THR A 196 11.94 4.41 -6.37
N VAL A 197 11.73 4.84 -7.61
CA VAL A 197 11.25 3.98 -8.70
C VAL A 197 12.13 4.07 -9.92
N GLY A 198 12.28 3.00 -10.68
CA GLY A 198 12.97 3.03 -11.95
C GLY A 198 12.60 1.85 -12.82
N GLU A 199 13.14 1.82 -14.02
CA GLU A 199 12.93 0.73 -14.97
C GLU A 199 14.19 -0.13 -15.09
N GLY A 200 14.03 -1.44 -15.21
CA GLY A 200 15.14 -2.33 -15.50
C GLY A 200 15.85 -1.92 -16.79
N GLY A 201 17.16 -1.70 -16.74
CA GLY A 201 17.96 -1.32 -17.92
C GLY A 201 17.98 0.17 -18.27
N SER A 202 17.33 1.07 -17.52
CA SER A 202 17.40 2.51 -17.77
C SER A 202 18.58 3.19 -17.05
N THR A 203 19.80 2.78 -17.38
CA THR A 203 20.93 3.71 -17.37
C THR A 203 21.58 3.62 -18.73
N GLY A 204 21.47 4.69 -19.52
CA GLY A 204 22.32 4.87 -20.67
C GLY A 204 23.76 4.92 -20.19
N PHE A 205 24.48 3.80 -20.30
CA PHE A 205 25.93 3.75 -20.46
C PHE A 205 26.26 2.47 -21.21
N ALA A 206 27.07 2.65 -22.25
CA ALA A 206 27.53 1.66 -23.18
C ALA A 206 28.19 0.43 -22.51
N ASP A 207 28.23 -0.65 -23.30
CA ASP A 207 29.08 -1.83 -23.17
C ASP A 207 30.15 -1.78 -22.08
N THR A 208 30.02 -2.70 -21.13
CA THR A 208 31.00 -2.99 -20.08
C THR A 208 32.19 -3.78 -20.63
N THR A 209 32.95 -3.17 -21.54
CA THR A 209 34.26 -3.68 -21.98
C THR A 209 35.41 -2.65 -21.91
N ALA A 210 35.26 -1.54 -21.20
CA ALA A 210 36.37 -0.60 -21.00
C ALA A 210 36.52 -0.15 -19.54
N LEU A 211 37.34 -0.88 -18.76
CA LEU A 211 38.08 -0.27 -17.66
C LEU A 211 39.05 0.75 -18.26
N THR A 212 38.95 2.03 -17.89
CA THR A 212 40.02 2.85 -17.26
C THR A 212 39.63 4.33 -17.23
N THR A 213 39.80 4.92 -16.04
CA THR A 213 40.15 6.33 -15.78
C THR A 213 39.36 7.43 -16.50
N HIS A 214 38.40 8.03 -15.80
CA HIS A 214 38.43 9.47 -15.49
C HIS A 214 37.42 9.83 -14.41
N ALA A 215 37.93 10.49 -13.38
CA ALA A 215 37.16 11.14 -12.34
C ALA A 215 36.42 12.37 -12.90
N SER A 216 35.34 12.74 -12.20
CA SER A 216 34.65 14.03 -12.25
C SER A 216 33.56 14.19 -13.33
N THR A 217 32.38 13.68 -13.03
CA THR A 217 31.13 14.35 -13.41
C THR A 217 30.15 14.13 -12.25
N PRO A 218 29.52 15.17 -11.67
CA PRO A 218 28.57 14.95 -10.59
C PRO A 218 27.40 14.12 -11.15
N ALA A 219 26.98 13.11 -10.38
CA ALA A 219 25.74 12.39 -10.63
C ALA A 219 24.63 13.41 -10.90
N SER A 220 23.97 13.31 -12.06
CA SER A 220 22.73 14.09 -12.27
C SER A 220 21.81 13.77 -11.10
N PRO A 221 21.25 14.79 -10.40
CA PRO A 221 20.35 14.54 -9.29
C PRO A 221 19.22 13.65 -9.80
N SER A 222 18.90 12.58 -9.07
CA SER A 222 17.76 11.71 -9.32
C SER A 222 16.57 12.56 -9.75
N ALA A 223 16.04 12.34 -10.96
CA ALA A 223 14.88 13.10 -11.42
C ALA A 223 13.77 12.96 -10.38
N ALA A 224 13.36 14.06 -9.77
CA ALA A 224 12.32 14.08 -8.76
C ALA A 224 11.25 15.05 -9.21
N HIS A 225 10.01 14.57 -9.24
CA HIS A 225 8.86 15.38 -9.62
C HIS A 225 8.06 15.70 -8.38
N SER A 226 8.08 16.98 -8.02
CA SER A 226 7.26 17.55 -6.96
C SER A 226 6.08 18.30 -7.56
N TYR A 227 4.91 18.18 -6.95
CA TYR A 227 3.71 18.87 -7.44
C TYR A 227 2.74 19.15 -6.30
N ALA A 228 1.95 20.21 -6.46
CA ALA A 228 0.85 20.51 -5.56
C ALA A 228 -0.32 19.53 -5.80
N ALA A 229 -1.08 19.25 -4.75
CA ALA A 229 -2.24 18.39 -4.86
C ALA A 229 -3.29 19.01 -5.80
N THR A 230 -3.85 18.20 -6.71
CA THR A 230 -4.88 18.65 -7.67
C THR A 230 -6.09 19.25 -6.96
N ALA A 231 -6.44 18.72 -5.79
CA ALA A 231 -7.51 19.25 -4.93
C ALA A 231 -7.32 20.74 -4.56
N LEU A 232 -6.09 21.24 -4.48
CA LEU A 232 -5.83 22.66 -4.19
C LEU A 232 -6.21 23.56 -5.37
N ALA A 233 -5.95 23.12 -6.60
CA ALA A 233 -6.42 23.81 -7.80
C ALA A 233 -7.95 23.83 -7.85
N GLN A 234 -8.61 22.72 -7.51
CA GLN A 234 -10.07 22.66 -7.41
C GLN A 234 -10.59 23.68 -6.36
N LEU A 235 -10.03 23.66 -5.15
CA LEU A 235 -10.41 24.59 -4.09
C LEU A 235 -10.23 26.05 -4.52
N ALA A 236 -9.13 26.36 -5.23
CA ALA A 236 -8.92 27.67 -5.80
C ALA A 236 -10.02 28.05 -6.81
N LEU A 237 -10.37 27.16 -7.75
CA LEU A 237 -11.49 27.38 -8.67
C LEU A 237 -12.81 27.67 -7.96
N ARG A 238 -13.15 26.93 -6.91
CA ARG A 238 -14.38 27.21 -6.14
C ARG A 238 -14.31 28.54 -5.39
N CYS A 239 -13.15 28.95 -4.90
CA CYS A 239 -12.99 30.28 -4.32
C CYS A 239 -13.22 31.37 -5.37
N LEU A 240 -12.63 31.24 -6.55
CA LEU A 240 -12.81 32.19 -7.66
C LEU A 240 -14.28 32.25 -8.12
N ALA A 241 -14.92 31.10 -8.30
CA ALA A 241 -16.32 31.02 -8.70
C ALA A 241 -17.27 31.70 -7.70
N ARG A 242 -16.91 31.81 -6.41
CA ARG A 242 -17.79 32.41 -5.38
C ARG A 242 -17.69 33.94 -5.30
N GLU A 243 -16.81 34.56 -6.06
CA GLU A 243 -16.53 35.99 -5.98
C GLU A 243 -16.86 36.71 -7.27
N ALA A 244 -17.68 37.76 -7.18
CA ALA A 244 -18.15 38.48 -8.36
C ALA A 244 -17.01 39.06 -9.20
N GLY A 245 -15.88 39.43 -8.59
CA GLY A 245 -14.72 39.98 -9.28
C GLY A 245 -13.91 38.96 -10.09
N THR A 246 -14.02 37.66 -9.81
CA THR A 246 -13.20 36.62 -10.45
C THR A 246 -14.03 35.50 -11.08
N ALA A 247 -15.30 35.35 -10.71
CA ALA A 247 -16.21 34.36 -11.28
C ALA A 247 -16.38 34.51 -12.81
N GLY A 248 -16.22 35.73 -13.34
CA GLY A 248 -16.29 36.00 -14.79
C GLY A 248 -15.10 35.46 -15.59
N LEU A 249 -14.01 35.07 -14.93
CA LEU A 249 -12.84 34.46 -15.58
C LEU A 249 -13.07 33.01 -15.97
N LEU A 250 -14.07 32.36 -15.35
CA LEU A 250 -14.33 30.94 -15.49
C LEU A 250 -15.45 30.68 -16.51
N ARG A 251 -15.39 29.49 -17.09
CA ARG A 251 -16.53 28.86 -17.77
C ARG A 251 -17.23 27.92 -16.79
N TYR A 252 -18.50 27.66 -17.04
CA TYR A 252 -19.32 26.83 -16.18
C TYR A 252 -20.07 25.78 -16.98
N ARG A 253 -20.28 24.61 -16.38
CA ARG A 253 -21.17 23.58 -16.91
C ARG A 253 -22.29 23.32 -15.92
N LEU A 254 -23.43 22.92 -16.46
CA LEU A 254 -24.56 22.47 -15.69
C LEU A 254 -24.42 20.98 -15.39
N ALA A 255 -24.97 20.54 -14.25
CA ALA A 255 -25.13 19.12 -13.98
C ALA A 255 -25.98 18.48 -15.10
N PRO A 256 -25.55 17.35 -15.68
CA PRO A 256 -26.30 16.75 -16.78
C PRO A 256 -27.62 16.21 -16.24
N VAL A 257 -28.68 16.45 -17.01
CA VAL A 257 -30.02 15.89 -16.76
C VAL A 257 -30.31 14.88 -17.85
N ARG A 258 -30.81 13.71 -17.45
CA ARG A 258 -31.21 12.64 -18.37
C ARG A 258 -32.62 12.15 -18.05
N PRO A 259 -33.35 11.60 -19.04
CA PRO A 259 -34.65 10.98 -18.79
C PRO A 259 -34.55 9.89 -17.71
N GLY A 260 -35.47 9.96 -16.74
CA GLY A 260 -35.61 8.99 -15.66
C GLY A 260 -36.51 7.83 -16.05
N GLY A 261 -36.87 7.02 -15.06
CA GLY A 261 -37.88 5.97 -15.18
C GLY A 261 -39.28 6.45 -14.75
N PRO A 262 -40.26 5.53 -14.66
CA PRO A 262 -41.60 5.82 -14.15
C PRO A 262 -41.62 6.47 -12.77
N ASP A 263 -40.65 6.11 -11.92
CA ASP A 263 -40.52 6.63 -10.55
C ASP A 263 -39.82 8.00 -10.48
N ALA A 264 -39.19 8.46 -11.57
CA ALA A 264 -38.48 9.74 -11.65
C ALA A 264 -38.93 10.56 -12.88
N PRO A 265 -40.21 11.01 -12.93
CA PRO A 265 -40.83 11.58 -14.12
C PRO A 265 -40.22 12.91 -14.58
N HIS A 266 -39.54 13.65 -13.69
CA HIS A 266 -38.85 14.89 -14.04
C HIS A 266 -37.39 14.67 -14.48
N GLY A 267 -36.93 13.42 -14.53
CA GLY A 267 -35.57 13.05 -14.93
C GLY A 267 -34.64 12.76 -13.76
N LEU A 268 -33.40 12.45 -14.09
CA LEU A 268 -32.30 12.24 -13.16
C LEU A 268 -31.20 13.28 -13.40
N VAL A 269 -30.55 13.71 -12.33
CA VAL A 269 -29.42 14.64 -12.37
C VAL A 269 -28.18 14.00 -11.73
N LEU A 270 -27.02 14.19 -12.36
CA LEU A 270 -25.72 13.73 -11.83
C LEU A 270 -25.03 14.88 -11.10
N LEU A 271 -24.91 14.78 -9.78
CA LEU A 271 -24.30 15.79 -8.92
C LEU A 271 -22.91 15.34 -8.47
N PRO A 272 -21.85 16.10 -8.82
CA PRO A 272 -20.52 15.85 -8.31
C PRO A 272 -20.34 16.50 -6.93
N GLU A 273 -20.00 15.71 -5.93
CA GLU A 273 -19.72 16.18 -4.57
C GLU A 273 -18.23 15.98 -4.23
N PRO A 274 -17.44 17.04 -4.01
CA PRO A 274 -16.06 16.90 -3.57
C PRO A 274 -16.01 16.54 -2.09
N VAL A 275 -15.33 15.45 -1.75
CA VAL A 275 -15.15 14.99 -0.36
C VAL A 275 -13.68 14.73 -0.07
N ALA A 276 -13.31 14.86 1.20
CA ALA A 276 -11.99 14.45 1.67
C ALA A 276 -12.18 13.39 2.76
N ASP A 277 -11.64 12.21 2.54
CA ASP A 277 -11.69 11.10 3.49
C ASP A 277 -10.35 10.37 3.54
N GLY A 278 -9.93 9.96 4.73
CA GLY A 278 -8.62 9.35 4.97
C GLY A 278 -7.42 10.25 4.60
N GLY A 279 -7.64 11.56 4.45
CA GLY A 279 -6.64 12.52 3.99
C GLY A 279 -6.45 12.56 2.46
N LEU A 280 -7.26 11.82 1.70
CA LEU A 280 -7.32 11.86 0.24
C LEU A 280 -8.55 12.65 -0.23
N ALA A 281 -8.43 13.31 -1.38
CA ALA A 281 -9.53 14.01 -2.03
C ALA A 281 -10.21 13.13 -3.08
N TRP A 282 -11.54 13.19 -3.11
CA TRP A 282 -12.41 12.37 -3.94
C TRP A 282 -13.53 13.20 -4.56
N ARG A 283 -14.16 12.65 -5.61
CA ARG A 283 -15.45 13.09 -6.12
C ARG A 283 -16.47 11.97 -5.91
N LEU A 284 -17.57 12.27 -5.23
CA LEU A 284 -18.72 11.38 -5.18
C LEU A 284 -19.72 11.83 -6.26
N ASP A 285 -19.91 10.97 -7.25
CA ASP A 285 -20.88 11.17 -8.31
C ASP A 285 -22.23 10.58 -7.84
N ARG A 286 -23.16 11.46 -7.43
CA ARG A 286 -24.51 11.08 -6.96
C ARG A 286 -25.52 11.24 -8.08
N VAL A 287 -26.32 10.22 -8.32
CA VAL A 287 -27.45 10.31 -9.25
C VAL A 287 -28.72 10.45 -8.43
N VAL A 288 -29.43 11.56 -8.57
CA VAL A 288 -30.67 11.83 -7.81
C VAL A 288 -31.80 12.26 -8.74
N GLU A 289 -33.03 12.24 -8.24
CA GLU A 289 -34.20 12.75 -8.96
C GLU A 289 -34.05 14.25 -9.27
N ALA A 290 -34.44 14.64 -10.48
CA ALA A 290 -34.27 16.01 -10.96
C ALA A 290 -35.39 16.97 -10.51
N ASP A 291 -36.41 16.52 -9.78
CA ASP A 291 -37.60 17.30 -9.38
C ASP A 291 -37.29 18.72 -8.88
N HIS A 292 -36.34 18.84 -7.95
CA HIS A 292 -35.94 20.12 -7.38
C HIS A 292 -34.93 20.89 -8.24
N ALA A 293 -34.23 20.22 -9.15
CA ALA A 293 -33.17 20.76 -9.98
C ALA A 293 -33.66 21.25 -11.35
N ALA A 294 -34.58 20.53 -11.97
CA ALA A 294 -35.04 20.71 -13.34
C ALA A 294 -35.55 22.13 -13.62
N PRO A 295 -36.34 22.79 -12.74
CA PRO A 295 -36.77 24.17 -12.97
C PRO A 295 -35.59 25.15 -13.10
N TRP A 296 -34.52 24.95 -12.32
CA TRP A 296 -33.35 25.84 -12.30
C TRP A 296 -32.42 25.64 -13.50
N LEU A 297 -32.41 24.42 -14.05
CA LEU A 297 -31.61 24.09 -15.23
C LEU A 297 -32.39 24.32 -16.54
N SER A 298 -33.71 24.50 -16.46
CA SER A 298 -34.56 24.76 -17.61
C SER A 298 -34.17 26.06 -18.33
N GLY A 299 -34.19 26.03 -19.67
CA GLY A 299 -33.88 27.20 -20.51
C GLY A 299 -32.39 27.41 -20.80
N PHE A 300 -31.49 26.62 -20.20
CA PHE A 300 -30.08 26.59 -20.57
C PHE A 300 -29.79 25.46 -21.57
N ALA A 301 -28.84 25.69 -22.47
CA ALA A 301 -28.33 24.63 -23.32
C ALA A 301 -27.67 23.54 -22.45
N ALA A 302 -28.15 22.30 -22.63
CA ALA A 302 -27.58 21.12 -21.98
C ALA A 302 -26.20 20.80 -22.57
N ASP A 303 -25.35 20.20 -21.76
CA ASP A 303 -24.03 19.68 -22.16
C ASP A 303 -23.12 20.72 -22.86
N SER A 304 -23.34 22.01 -22.59
CA SER A 304 -22.55 23.12 -23.11
C SER A 304 -21.89 23.92 -22.00
N GLU A 305 -20.81 24.63 -22.35
CA GLU A 305 -20.17 25.59 -21.45
C GLU A 305 -20.87 26.96 -21.51
N HIS A 306 -21.05 27.57 -20.35
CA HIS A 306 -21.71 28.87 -20.17
C HIS A 306 -20.73 29.90 -19.60
N SER A 307 -20.86 31.16 -20.03
CA SER A 307 -20.22 32.28 -19.34
C SER A 307 -21.01 32.66 -18.09
N LEU A 308 -20.37 33.36 -17.15
CA LEU A 308 -21.07 33.90 -15.99
C LEU A 308 -22.26 34.79 -16.40
N ASP A 309 -22.05 35.74 -17.32
CA ASP A 309 -23.10 36.67 -17.76
C ASP A 309 -24.30 35.95 -18.39
N GLY A 310 -24.05 34.88 -19.15
CA GLY A 310 -25.10 34.03 -19.69
C GLY A 310 -25.92 33.35 -18.59
N LEU A 311 -25.24 32.78 -17.58
CA LEU A 311 -25.91 32.18 -16.42
C LEU A 311 -26.70 33.20 -15.61
N LEU A 312 -26.11 34.36 -15.30
CA LEU A 312 -26.79 35.40 -14.51
C LEU A 312 -28.02 35.95 -15.24
N SER A 313 -27.93 36.13 -16.56
CA SER A 313 -29.06 36.57 -17.39
C SER A 313 -30.19 35.55 -17.40
N GLY A 314 -29.87 34.26 -17.53
CA GLY A 314 -30.87 33.18 -17.51
C GLY A 314 -31.51 32.96 -16.13
N LEU A 315 -30.72 33.05 -15.06
CA LEU A 315 -31.21 32.84 -13.68
C LEU A 315 -32.11 34.00 -13.18
N GLY A 316 -31.81 35.22 -13.63
CA GLY A 316 -32.58 36.43 -13.36
C GLY A 316 -32.89 36.70 -11.88
N GLY A 317 -33.94 37.50 -11.65
CA GLY A 317 -34.38 37.88 -10.31
C GLY A 317 -33.56 39.02 -9.68
N PRO A 318 -33.84 39.36 -8.40
CA PRO A 318 -33.28 40.55 -7.75
C PRO A 318 -31.79 40.43 -7.37
N ASP A 319 -31.28 39.20 -7.27
CA ASP A 319 -29.85 38.93 -7.00
C ASP A 319 -29.44 37.63 -7.74
N PRO A 320 -29.17 37.73 -9.05
CA PRO A 320 -28.81 36.57 -9.87
C PRO A 320 -27.52 35.90 -9.41
N PHE A 321 -26.55 36.68 -8.90
CA PHE A 321 -25.26 36.13 -8.45
C PHE A 321 -25.42 35.27 -7.19
N ARG A 322 -26.28 35.68 -6.25
CA ARG A 322 -26.62 34.83 -5.10
C ARG A 322 -27.34 33.56 -5.48
N ARG A 323 -28.20 33.59 -6.52
CA ARG A 323 -28.82 32.38 -7.07
C ARG A 323 -27.77 31.45 -7.69
N PHE A 324 -26.90 31.99 -8.53
CA PHE A 324 -25.77 31.26 -9.11
C PHE A 324 -24.92 30.60 -8.02
N ARG A 325 -24.56 31.32 -6.94
CA ARG A 325 -23.80 30.75 -5.81
C ARG A 325 -24.52 29.60 -5.12
N ARG A 326 -25.85 29.65 -4.97
CA ARG A 326 -26.63 28.53 -4.42
C ARG A 326 -26.55 27.31 -5.32
N LEU A 327 -26.68 27.49 -6.64
CA LEU A 327 -26.58 26.39 -7.59
C LEU A 327 -25.16 25.80 -7.65
N LEU A 328 -24.13 26.64 -7.52
CA LEU A 328 -22.74 26.23 -7.34
C LEU A 328 -22.53 25.40 -6.06
N ASP A 329 -23.21 25.76 -4.97
CA ASP A 329 -23.11 25.03 -3.70
C ASP A 329 -23.81 23.67 -3.75
N THR A 330 -24.87 23.55 -4.54
CA THR A 330 -25.58 22.28 -4.78
C THR A 330 -24.92 21.36 -5.81
N GLY A 331 -23.90 21.82 -6.53
CA GLY A 331 -23.28 21.08 -7.63
C GLY A 331 -24.05 21.12 -8.97
N LEU A 332 -25.19 21.82 -9.01
CA LEU A 332 -25.97 22.04 -10.24
C LEU A 332 -25.24 22.90 -11.27
N ILE A 333 -24.31 23.74 -10.81
CA ILE A 333 -23.37 24.47 -11.65
C ILE A 333 -21.97 24.14 -11.14
N ALA A 334 -21.07 23.75 -12.03
CA ALA A 334 -19.68 23.49 -11.70
C ALA A 334 -18.75 24.36 -12.58
N PRO A 335 -17.65 24.91 -12.03
CA PRO A 335 -16.65 25.57 -12.84
C PRO A 335 -15.94 24.54 -13.72
N VAL A 336 -15.65 24.93 -14.96
CA VAL A 336 -14.84 24.14 -15.89
C VAL A 336 -13.37 24.26 -15.48
N PRO A 337 -12.64 23.16 -15.28
CA PRO A 337 -11.21 23.20 -15.06
C PRO A 337 -10.49 23.89 -16.24
N PRO A 338 -9.65 24.93 -15.99
CA PRO A 338 -8.90 25.63 -17.05
C PRO A 338 -7.64 24.89 -17.52
N TRP A 339 -7.34 23.72 -16.96
CA TRP A 339 -6.21 22.87 -17.37
C TRP A 339 -6.67 21.68 -18.21
N ARG A 340 -5.72 20.98 -18.83
CA ARG A 340 -5.93 19.71 -19.53
C ARG A 340 -5.37 18.54 -18.71
N ARG A 341 -5.71 17.32 -19.11
CA ARG A 341 -5.11 16.10 -18.54
C ARG A 341 -3.60 16.11 -18.81
N GLY A 342 -2.80 15.92 -17.75
CA GLY A 342 -1.34 15.96 -17.81
C GLY A 342 -0.69 17.31 -17.49
N ASP A 343 -1.46 18.40 -17.48
CA ASP A 343 -0.96 19.74 -17.10
C ASP A 343 -0.68 19.82 -15.58
N ASP A 344 0.00 20.88 -15.14
CA ASP A 344 0.04 21.32 -13.74
C ASP A 344 -1.25 22.10 -13.40
N PRO A 345 -2.19 21.55 -12.61
CA PRO A 345 -3.46 22.21 -12.32
C PRO A 345 -3.29 23.53 -11.56
N VAL A 346 -2.33 23.62 -10.64
CA VAL A 346 -2.10 24.86 -9.87
C VAL A 346 -1.42 25.89 -10.76
N GLY A 347 -0.49 25.46 -11.62
CA GLY A 347 0.11 26.29 -12.67
C GLY A 347 -0.92 26.93 -13.59
N ALA A 348 -1.88 26.16 -14.10
CA ALA A 348 -2.94 26.67 -14.97
C ALA A 348 -3.84 27.71 -14.29
N VAL A 349 -4.16 27.51 -12.99
CA VAL A 349 -4.90 28.52 -12.21
C VAL A 349 -4.05 29.78 -12.00
N ALA A 350 -2.74 29.65 -11.80
CA ALA A 350 -1.83 30.80 -11.69
C ALA A 350 -1.80 31.62 -13.00
N GLU A 351 -1.77 30.95 -14.15
CA GLU A 351 -1.82 31.59 -15.48
C GLU A 351 -3.15 32.33 -15.71
N LEU A 352 -4.29 31.72 -15.33
CA LEU A 352 -5.60 32.37 -15.37
C LEU A 352 -5.62 33.68 -14.57
N LEU A 353 -4.84 33.75 -13.48
CA LEU A 353 -4.75 34.90 -12.58
C LEU A 353 -3.57 35.83 -12.87
N ALA A 354 -2.85 35.66 -13.99
CA ALA A 354 -1.63 36.43 -14.28
C ALA A 354 -1.86 37.96 -14.32
N GLY A 355 -3.03 38.42 -14.75
CA GLY A 355 -3.41 39.84 -14.79
C GLY A 355 -4.02 40.39 -13.49
N HIS A 356 -4.16 39.57 -12.44
CA HIS A 356 -4.77 39.99 -11.18
C HIS A 356 -3.72 40.47 -10.18
N PRO A 357 -4.06 41.49 -9.36
CA PRO A 357 -3.22 41.94 -8.25
C PRO A 357 -2.73 40.78 -7.37
N GLU A 358 -1.51 40.88 -6.85
CA GLU A 358 -0.91 39.80 -6.06
C GLU A 358 -1.50 39.68 -4.64
N ASP A 359 -2.34 40.60 -4.21
CA ASP A 359 -3.07 40.48 -2.96
C ASP A 359 -4.17 39.41 -3.04
N GLY A 360 -4.25 38.57 -1.99
CA GLY A 360 -5.24 37.51 -1.89
C GLY A 360 -4.89 36.26 -2.70
N ILE A 361 -5.89 35.67 -3.37
CA ILE A 361 -5.80 34.31 -3.92
C ILE A 361 -4.79 34.17 -5.06
N ALA A 362 -4.60 35.21 -5.87
CA ALA A 362 -3.66 35.17 -7.00
C ALA A 362 -2.21 35.05 -6.52
N GLY A 363 -1.83 35.80 -5.47
CA GLY A 363 -0.53 35.64 -4.81
C GLY A 363 -0.37 34.27 -4.15
N GLU A 364 -1.40 33.80 -3.44
CA GLU A 364 -1.38 32.49 -2.77
C GLU A 364 -1.23 31.31 -3.75
N VAL A 365 -1.88 31.36 -4.91
CA VAL A 365 -1.76 30.33 -5.96
C VAL A 365 -0.36 30.36 -6.58
N ARG A 366 0.19 31.55 -6.87
CA ARG A 366 1.57 31.69 -7.38
C ARG A 366 2.59 31.17 -6.37
N GLU A 367 2.46 31.54 -5.10
CA GLU A 367 3.33 31.05 -4.02
C GLU A 367 3.26 29.52 -3.93
N LEU A 368 2.07 28.91 -4.01
CA LEU A 368 1.91 27.46 -3.96
C LEU A 368 2.57 26.77 -5.16
N ARG A 369 2.38 27.29 -6.38
CA ARG A 369 3.02 26.77 -7.60
C ARG A 369 4.53 26.81 -7.47
N ASP A 370 5.07 27.97 -7.11
CA ASP A 370 6.53 28.20 -7.04
C ASP A 370 7.15 27.35 -5.92
N SER A 371 6.46 27.25 -4.78
CA SER A 371 6.85 26.40 -3.67
C SER A 371 6.85 24.91 -4.04
N ALA A 372 5.85 24.44 -4.79
CA ALA A 372 5.78 23.05 -5.25
C ALA A 372 6.91 22.73 -6.23
N ALA A 373 7.22 23.65 -7.15
CA ALA A 373 8.31 23.51 -8.12
C ALA A 373 9.70 23.51 -7.44
N ALA A 374 9.90 24.36 -6.43
CA ALA A 374 11.15 24.45 -5.67
C ALA A 374 11.33 23.30 -4.66
N LEU A 375 10.26 22.58 -4.31
CA LEU A 375 10.26 21.61 -3.21
C LEU A 375 11.34 20.53 -3.34
N SER A 376 11.61 20.05 -4.57
CA SER A 376 12.58 18.98 -4.82
C SER A 376 14.03 19.39 -4.52
N ALA A 377 14.34 20.69 -4.64
CA ALA A 377 15.65 21.28 -4.34
C ALA A 377 15.74 21.88 -2.93
N ALA A 378 14.59 22.09 -2.27
CA ALA A 378 14.51 22.72 -0.96
C ALA A 378 15.17 21.89 0.15
N GLY A 379 15.79 22.58 1.11
CA GLY A 379 16.34 21.98 2.32
C GLY A 379 15.25 21.51 3.29
N GLU A 380 15.63 20.76 4.33
CA GLU A 380 14.68 20.21 5.31
C GLU A 380 13.77 21.28 5.93
N GLU A 381 14.34 22.39 6.43
CA GLU A 381 13.58 23.45 7.10
C GLU A 381 12.57 24.10 6.16
N GLU A 382 13.01 24.51 4.98
CA GLU A 382 12.19 25.11 3.93
C GLU A 382 11.05 24.18 3.48
N ARG A 383 11.32 22.88 3.33
CA ARG A 383 10.29 21.87 3.01
C ARG A 383 9.21 21.82 4.06
N THR A 384 9.61 21.77 5.34
CA THR A 384 8.63 21.74 6.43
C THR A 384 7.83 23.05 6.52
N GLU A 385 8.43 24.20 6.25
CA GLU A 385 7.73 25.50 6.25
C GLU A 385 6.70 25.56 5.14
N THR A 386 7.14 25.20 3.94
CA THR A 386 6.33 25.14 2.73
C THR A 386 5.11 24.24 2.92
N LEU A 387 5.30 23.06 3.50
CA LEU A 387 4.20 22.12 3.78
C LEU A 387 3.22 22.67 4.83
N THR A 388 3.72 23.31 5.90
CA THR A 388 2.85 23.97 6.90
C THR A 388 2.05 25.11 6.27
N ARG A 389 2.68 25.97 5.45
CA ARG A 389 1.98 27.06 4.74
C ARG A 389 0.91 26.52 3.80
N ALA A 390 1.25 25.53 2.97
CA ALA A 390 0.31 24.90 2.04
C ALA A 390 -0.92 24.30 2.75
N ARG A 391 -0.74 23.62 3.90
CA ARG A 391 -1.85 23.10 4.72
C ARG A 391 -2.74 24.21 5.28
N HIS A 392 -2.15 25.33 5.71
CA HIS A 392 -2.92 26.46 6.21
C HIS A 392 -3.73 27.13 5.09
N THR A 393 -3.11 27.34 3.92
CA THR A 393 -3.77 27.85 2.71
C THR A 393 -4.92 26.94 2.28
N ALA A 394 -4.70 25.62 2.23
CA ALA A 394 -5.73 24.64 1.89
C ALA A 394 -6.97 24.75 2.80
N ARG A 395 -6.78 24.80 4.13
CA ARG A 395 -7.88 24.97 5.10
C ARG A 395 -8.62 26.30 4.94
N ARG A 396 -7.90 27.37 4.61
CA ARG A 396 -8.51 28.69 4.37
C ARG A 396 -9.34 28.67 3.07
N TRP A 397 -8.81 28.08 2.00
CA TRP A 397 -9.53 27.92 0.74
C TRP A 397 -10.75 27.02 0.88
N ALA A 398 -10.67 25.90 1.62
CA ALA A 398 -11.81 25.03 1.89
C ALA A 398 -12.99 25.80 2.52
N ARG A 399 -12.72 26.64 3.54
CA ARG A 399 -13.75 27.49 4.15
C ARG A 399 -14.33 28.53 3.16
N ARG A 400 -13.46 29.22 2.41
CA ARG A 400 -13.89 30.21 1.40
C ARG A 400 -14.73 29.57 0.28
N ALA A 401 -14.39 28.34 -0.10
CA ALA A 401 -15.09 27.52 -1.07
C ALA A 401 -16.44 26.97 -0.57
N GLY A 402 -16.79 27.14 0.72
CA GLY A 402 -18.01 26.57 1.31
C GLY A 402 -17.90 25.08 1.65
N LEU A 403 -16.67 24.58 1.79
CA LEU A 403 -16.34 23.18 2.06
C LEU A 403 -15.66 23.04 3.42
N ASP A 404 -16.31 23.50 4.50
CA ASP A 404 -15.70 23.57 5.84
C ASP A 404 -15.21 22.21 6.38
N ARG A 405 -15.79 21.10 5.92
CA ARG A 405 -15.41 19.72 6.29
C ARG A 405 -14.38 19.08 5.37
N PHE A 406 -13.98 19.75 4.29
CA PHE A 406 -13.02 19.23 3.34
C PHE A 406 -11.59 19.46 3.86
N GLU A 407 -10.96 18.40 4.35
CA GLU A 407 -9.56 18.43 4.78
C GLU A 407 -8.74 17.34 4.07
N SER A 408 -8.04 17.72 3.00
CA SER A 408 -7.01 16.86 2.41
C SER A 408 -5.75 16.89 3.27
N GLY A 409 -5.23 15.72 3.64
CA GLY A 409 -3.98 15.59 4.39
C GLY A 409 -2.75 15.79 3.50
N GLU A 410 -2.88 15.44 2.23
CA GLU A 410 -1.84 15.55 1.21
C GLU A 410 -2.05 16.83 0.40
N VAL A 411 -1.10 17.77 0.53
CA VAL A 411 -1.12 19.07 -0.16
C VAL A 411 0.04 19.22 -1.16
N LEU A 412 1.11 18.47 -0.95
CA LEU A 412 2.30 18.41 -1.81
C LEU A 412 2.70 16.95 -1.94
N TYR A 413 3.12 16.57 -3.14
CA TYR A 413 3.53 15.23 -3.51
C TYR A 413 4.93 15.24 -4.09
N GLU A 414 5.61 14.09 -4.00
CA GLU A 414 6.93 13.90 -4.56
C GLU A 414 7.12 12.44 -4.97
N ASP A 415 7.39 12.23 -6.26
CA ASP A 415 7.83 10.94 -6.82
C ASP A 415 9.29 11.07 -7.26
N VAL A 416 10.11 10.06 -6.96
CA VAL A 416 11.57 10.15 -7.15
C VAL A 416 12.08 8.95 -7.92
N ALA A 417 12.83 9.21 -9.00
CA ALA A 417 13.49 8.18 -9.78
C ALA A 417 14.65 7.56 -8.98
N SER A 418 14.88 6.26 -9.15
CA SER A 418 16.05 5.59 -8.59
C SER A 418 17.29 6.02 -9.34
N ASP A 419 18.34 6.33 -8.61
CA ASP A 419 19.69 6.59 -9.12
C ASP A 419 20.52 5.30 -9.28
N LEU A 420 19.97 4.16 -8.84
CA LEU A 420 20.64 2.88 -8.94
C LEU A 420 20.52 2.26 -10.32
N ALA A 421 21.53 1.48 -10.71
CA ALA A 421 21.45 0.63 -11.88
C ALA A 421 20.51 -0.57 -11.59
N LEU A 422 19.39 -0.63 -12.30
CA LEU A 422 18.35 -1.64 -12.06
C LEU A 422 18.47 -2.80 -13.07
N PRO A 423 18.40 -4.06 -12.61
CA PRO A 423 18.61 -5.23 -13.47
C PRO A 423 17.46 -5.43 -14.48
N GLN A 424 17.79 -5.91 -15.68
CA GLN A 424 16.80 -6.36 -16.68
C GLN A 424 16.33 -7.78 -16.36
N LEU A 425 15.53 -7.94 -15.30
CA LEU A 425 15.15 -9.28 -14.81
C LEU A 425 14.36 -10.12 -15.81
N LEU A 426 13.63 -9.49 -16.72
CA LEU A 426 12.86 -10.21 -17.75
C LEU A 426 13.73 -10.79 -18.87
N ASP A 427 15.03 -10.45 -18.91
CA ASP A 427 16.02 -11.06 -19.81
C ASP A 427 16.59 -12.36 -19.23
N VAL A 428 16.44 -12.58 -17.92
CA VAL A 428 16.80 -13.85 -17.27
C VAL A 428 15.73 -14.88 -17.63
N PRO A 429 16.05 -15.93 -18.42
CA PRO A 429 15.06 -16.89 -18.93
C PRO A 429 14.26 -17.57 -17.82
N GLU A 430 14.91 -17.85 -16.70
CA GLU A 430 14.32 -18.45 -15.51
C GLU A 430 13.24 -17.55 -14.91
N VAL A 431 13.49 -16.25 -14.78
CA VAL A 431 12.53 -15.30 -14.18
C VAL A 431 11.29 -15.18 -15.07
N ARG A 432 11.51 -15.06 -16.38
CA ARG A 432 10.43 -15.05 -17.36
C ARG A 432 9.64 -16.36 -17.33
N GLY A 433 10.32 -17.49 -17.23
CA GLY A 433 9.71 -18.82 -17.12
C GLY A 433 8.84 -18.96 -15.86
N ASP A 434 9.35 -18.52 -14.71
CA ASP A 434 8.66 -18.56 -13.43
C ASP A 434 7.40 -17.68 -13.42
N LEU A 435 7.48 -16.46 -13.98
CA LEU A 435 6.32 -15.57 -14.14
C LEU A 435 5.29 -16.15 -15.13
N THR A 436 5.75 -16.80 -16.20
CA THR A 436 4.86 -17.45 -17.17
C THR A 436 4.11 -18.62 -16.52
N GLU A 437 4.80 -19.44 -15.73
CA GLU A 437 4.19 -20.55 -14.99
C GLU A 437 3.23 -20.05 -13.90
N LEU A 438 3.59 -18.99 -13.18
CA LEU A 438 2.69 -18.31 -12.24
C LEU A 438 1.42 -17.85 -12.95
N GLY A 439 1.54 -17.23 -14.12
CA GLY A 439 0.38 -16.83 -14.90
C GLY A 439 -0.47 -18.01 -15.36
N ARG A 440 0.12 -19.14 -15.81
CA ARG A 440 -0.66 -20.34 -16.11
C ARG A 440 -1.50 -20.77 -14.91
N ARG A 441 -0.90 -20.84 -13.72
CA ARG A 441 -1.58 -21.23 -12.47
C ARG A 441 -2.61 -20.21 -12.00
N MET A 442 -2.36 -18.93 -12.24
CA MET A 442 -3.26 -17.83 -11.87
C MET A 442 -4.50 -17.75 -12.75
N ARG A 443 -4.39 -18.05 -14.05
CA ARG A 443 -5.46 -17.83 -15.03
C ARG A 443 -6.82 -18.45 -14.67
N PRO A 444 -6.91 -19.69 -14.16
CA PRO A 444 -8.20 -20.28 -13.74
C PRO A 444 -8.91 -19.55 -12.60
N PHE A 445 -8.22 -18.63 -11.91
CA PHE A 445 -8.78 -17.86 -10.79
C PHE A 445 -9.04 -16.40 -11.16
N VAL A 446 -8.75 -16.00 -12.41
CA VAL A 446 -9.09 -14.68 -12.94
C VAL A 446 -10.42 -14.82 -13.66
N PHE A 447 -11.49 -14.23 -13.10
CA PHE A 447 -12.86 -14.43 -13.57
C PHE A 447 -13.61 -13.12 -13.78
N ARG A 448 -14.55 -13.14 -14.73
CA ARG A 448 -15.42 -12.00 -15.03
C ARG A 448 -16.31 -11.75 -13.82
N SER A 449 -16.39 -10.54 -13.27
CA SER A 449 -17.15 -10.15 -12.07
C SER A 449 -18.66 -10.33 -12.22
N HIS A 450 -19.39 -10.60 -11.13
CA HIS A 450 -20.85 -10.70 -11.11
C HIS A 450 -21.49 -9.32 -11.34
N LEU A 451 -20.73 -8.26 -11.05
CA LEU A 451 -21.16 -6.90 -11.32
C LEU A 451 -21.30 -6.65 -12.84
N TYR A 452 -20.53 -7.36 -13.67
CA TYR A 452 -20.70 -7.31 -15.12
C TYR A 452 -22.03 -7.95 -15.54
N ASP A 453 -22.41 -9.07 -14.90
CA ASP A 453 -23.69 -9.74 -15.16
C ASP A 453 -24.86 -8.83 -14.78
N VAL A 454 -24.78 -8.13 -13.63
CA VAL A 454 -25.78 -7.11 -13.25
C VAL A 454 -25.90 -6.03 -14.32
N LEU A 455 -24.79 -5.55 -14.88
CA LEU A 455 -24.82 -4.55 -15.95
C LEU A 455 -25.52 -5.08 -17.22
N VAL A 456 -25.24 -6.32 -17.62
CA VAL A 456 -25.88 -7.00 -18.77
C VAL A 456 -27.37 -7.22 -18.52
N ASP A 457 -27.74 -7.72 -17.35
CA ASP A 457 -29.13 -7.98 -16.98
C ASP A 457 -29.96 -6.70 -16.97
N ARG A 458 -29.41 -5.61 -16.41
CA ARG A 458 -30.06 -4.30 -16.42
C ARG A 458 -30.19 -3.74 -17.84
N PHE A 459 -29.17 -3.92 -18.67
CA PHE A 459 -29.22 -3.51 -20.07
C PHE A 459 -30.30 -4.28 -20.85
N THR A 460 -30.32 -5.61 -20.73
CA THR A 460 -31.25 -6.47 -21.48
C THR A 460 -32.69 -6.32 -21.01
N ALA A 461 -32.92 -6.05 -19.72
CA ALA A 461 -34.24 -5.73 -19.20
C ALA A 461 -34.82 -4.44 -19.82
N GLU A 462 -33.97 -3.45 -20.12
CA GLU A 462 -34.40 -2.16 -20.68
C GLU A 462 -34.47 -2.15 -22.21
N TYR A 463 -33.46 -2.72 -22.89
CA TYR A 463 -33.30 -2.63 -24.35
C TYR A 463 -33.54 -3.94 -25.09
N GLY A 464 -33.76 -5.05 -24.37
CA GLY A 464 -33.92 -6.39 -24.94
C GLY A 464 -32.59 -7.05 -25.36
N PRO A 465 -32.59 -8.39 -25.60
CA PRO A 465 -31.45 -9.09 -26.20
C PRO A 465 -31.12 -8.55 -27.59
N GLY A 466 -29.84 -8.31 -27.90
CA GLY A 466 -29.43 -7.63 -29.14
C GLY A 466 -29.74 -6.13 -29.20
N GLY A 467 -30.22 -5.55 -28.09
CA GLY A 467 -30.61 -4.15 -27.99
C GLY A 467 -29.44 -3.16 -28.16
N THR A 468 -29.80 -1.91 -28.41
CA THR A 468 -28.87 -0.78 -28.59
C THR A 468 -29.34 0.40 -27.72
N CYS A 469 -28.43 0.93 -26.90
CA CYS A 469 -28.64 2.10 -26.06
C CYS A 469 -27.85 3.29 -26.63
N THR A 470 -28.55 4.33 -27.08
CA THR A 470 -27.95 5.56 -27.62
C THR A 470 -27.69 6.65 -26.57
N ASP A 471 -28.21 6.49 -25.34
CA ASP A 471 -27.96 7.38 -24.21
C ASP A 471 -27.30 6.59 -23.07
N VAL A 472 -26.03 6.25 -23.26
CA VAL A 472 -25.25 5.43 -22.32
C VAL A 472 -25.14 6.10 -20.96
N LEU A 473 -24.96 7.43 -20.93
CA LEU A 473 -24.95 8.21 -19.70
C LEU A 473 -26.28 8.07 -18.94
N GLY A 474 -27.42 8.28 -19.61
CA GLY A 474 -28.73 8.14 -18.99
C GLY A 474 -29.03 6.72 -18.49
N PHE A 475 -28.63 5.70 -19.26
CA PHE A 475 -28.74 4.30 -18.81
C PHE A 475 -27.97 4.06 -17.52
N LEU A 476 -26.69 4.43 -17.47
CA LEU A 476 -25.86 4.25 -16.28
C LEU A 476 -26.40 5.05 -15.08
N MET A 477 -26.94 6.25 -15.32
CA MET A 477 -27.63 7.03 -14.29
C MET A 477 -28.86 6.30 -13.75
N ARG A 478 -29.70 5.72 -14.60
CA ARG A 478 -30.88 4.94 -14.15
C ARG A 478 -30.49 3.71 -13.33
N VAL A 479 -29.40 3.03 -13.68
CA VAL A 479 -28.90 1.88 -12.91
C VAL A 479 -28.29 2.33 -11.58
N ALA A 480 -27.67 3.52 -11.54
CA ALA A 480 -26.92 4.03 -10.40
C ALA A 480 -27.70 4.99 -9.49
N VAL A 481 -29.00 5.22 -9.73
CA VAL A 481 -29.82 6.14 -8.94
C VAL A 481 -29.67 5.86 -7.44
N ASP A 482 -29.36 6.92 -6.69
CA ASP A 482 -29.04 6.85 -5.27
C ASP A 482 -30.34 6.54 -4.52
N GLY A 483 -30.38 5.37 -3.88
CA GLY A 483 -31.48 4.90 -3.05
C GLY A 483 -30.94 4.26 -1.78
N ASP A 484 -31.80 4.04 -0.78
CA ASP A 484 -31.39 3.58 0.56
C ASP A 484 -30.55 2.28 0.56
N ALA A 485 -30.63 1.46 -0.50
CA ALA A 485 -29.78 0.29 -0.72
C ALA A 485 -29.62 -0.05 -2.21
N GLN A 486 -28.48 -0.67 -2.57
CA GLN A 486 -28.23 -1.23 -3.90
C GLN A 486 -27.99 -2.74 -3.83
N PRO A 487 -29.04 -3.53 -3.52
CA PRO A 487 -28.92 -4.92 -3.11
C PRO A 487 -28.27 -5.80 -4.18
N ASP A 488 -28.44 -5.50 -5.47
CA ASP A 488 -27.86 -6.32 -6.53
C ASP A 488 -26.35 -6.11 -6.67
N LEU A 489 -25.85 -4.87 -6.49
CA LEU A 489 -24.41 -4.60 -6.51
C LEU A 489 -23.72 -5.19 -5.26
N ASP A 490 -24.40 -5.13 -4.12
CA ASP A 490 -23.92 -5.74 -2.87
C ASP A 490 -23.87 -7.27 -2.98
N LYS A 491 -24.94 -7.89 -3.49
CA LYS A 491 -24.97 -9.33 -3.78
C LYS A 491 -23.86 -9.75 -4.75
N ALA A 492 -23.67 -9.01 -5.84
CA ALA A 492 -22.59 -9.28 -6.79
C ALA A 492 -21.21 -9.21 -6.12
N SER A 493 -20.99 -8.23 -5.23
CA SER A 493 -19.74 -8.09 -4.48
C SER A 493 -19.50 -9.24 -3.51
N VAL A 494 -20.56 -9.74 -2.87
CA VAL A 494 -20.51 -10.93 -2.00
C VAL A 494 -20.23 -12.19 -2.82
N ALA A 495 -20.88 -12.35 -3.97
CA ALA A 495 -20.68 -13.49 -4.86
C ALA A 495 -19.25 -13.53 -5.43
N ASP A 496 -18.71 -12.39 -5.87
CA ASP A 496 -17.30 -12.26 -6.29
C ASP A 496 -16.33 -12.66 -5.18
N ARG A 497 -16.67 -12.38 -3.92
CA ARG A 497 -15.85 -12.79 -2.78
C ARG A 497 -15.93 -14.30 -2.54
N ALA A 498 -17.12 -14.88 -2.66
CA ALA A 498 -17.37 -16.30 -2.42
C ALA A 498 -16.69 -17.20 -3.46
N GLU A 499 -16.59 -16.75 -4.72
CA GLU A 499 -15.97 -17.51 -5.82
C GLU A 499 -14.46 -17.37 -5.93
N ARG A 500 -13.82 -16.60 -5.05
CA ARG A 500 -12.35 -16.60 -4.98
C ARG A 500 -11.87 -18.03 -4.74
N GLU A 501 -10.76 -18.39 -5.37
CA GLU A 501 -10.19 -19.74 -5.34
C GLU A 501 -11.06 -20.85 -5.98
N THR A 502 -12.30 -20.56 -6.42
CA THR A 502 -13.27 -21.55 -6.91
C THR A 502 -14.03 -21.12 -8.18
N ALA A 503 -13.45 -20.19 -8.94
CA ALA A 503 -14.10 -19.51 -10.07
C ALA A 503 -14.67 -20.40 -11.19
N GLY A 504 -14.20 -21.66 -11.34
CA GLY A 504 -14.77 -22.64 -12.26
C GLY A 504 -14.90 -22.14 -13.71
N GLU A 505 -16.11 -22.26 -14.27
CA GLU A 505 -16.42 -21.83 -15.64
C GLU A 505 -16.37 -20.29 -15.79
N ARG A 506 -16.54 -19.54 -14.70
CA ARG A 506 -16.58 -18.08 -14.71
C ARG A 506 -15.25 -17.43 -15.09
N ALA A 507 -14.15 -18.16 -14.92
CA ALA A 507 -12.84 -17.79 -15.43
C ALA A 507 -12.82 -17.69 -16.96
N TRP A 508 -13.73 -18.36 -17.66
CA TRP A 508 -13.72 -18.50 -19.11
C TRP A 508 -14.90 -17.81 -19.79
N LEU A 509 -15.72 -17.07 -19.05
CA LEU A 509 -16.80 -16.30 -19.62
C LEU A 509 -16.25 -15.23 -20.59
N PRO A 510 -16.97 -14.99 -21.71
CA PRO A 510 -16.58 -13.99 -22.68
C PRO A 510 -16.73 -12.58 -22.11
N VAL A 511 -16.02 -11.64 -22.71
CA VAL A 511 -16.20 -10.21 -22.45
C VAL A 511 -16.26 -9.48 -23.77
N GLY A 512 -16.99 -8.37 -23.80
CA GLY A 512 -17.16 -7.60 -25.02
C GLY A 512 -15.85 -7.00 -25.54
N PRO A 513 -15.84 -6.48 -26.78
CA PRO A 513 -14.67 -5.87 -27.40
C PRO A 513 -14.17 -4.63 -26.65
N SER A 514 -15.01 -4.00 -25.81
CA SER A 514 -14.61 -2.85 -25.01
C SER A 514 -13.83 -3.21 -23.75
N SER A 515 -14.20 -4.32 -23.12
CA SER A 515 -13.57 -4.78 -21.88
C SER A 515 -12.13 -5.25 -22.14
N ALA A 516 -11.25 -5.09 -21.16
CA ALA A 516 -9.91 -5.65 -21.19
C ALA A 516 -9.98 -7.19 -21.29
N PRO A 517 -9.00 -7.85 -21.94
CA PRO A 517 -8.80 -9.27 -21.72
C PRO A 517 -8.34 -9.52 -20.28
N PRO A 518 -8.34 -10.78 -19.80
CA PRO A 518 -7.69 -11.08 -18.53
C PRO A 518 -6.28 -10.53 -18.54
N ALA A 519 -5.89 -9.85 -17.47
CA ALA A 519 -4.56 -9.30 -17.28
C ALA A 519 -4.23 -9.17 -15.79
N ALA A 520 -2.95 -9.24 -15.44
CA ALA A 520 -2.49 -9.03 -14.07
C ALA A 520 -1.14 -8.32 -14.01
N ALA A 521 -1.00 -7.37 -13.08
CA ALA A 521 0.29 -6.85 -12.65
C ALA A 521 0.77 -7.67 -11.46
N VAL A 522 1.90 -8.37 -11.62
CA VAL A 522 2.52 -9.21 -10.59
C VAL A 522 3.57 -8.38 -9.87
N LEU A 523 3.36 -8.15 -8.56
CA LEU A 523 4.35 -7.52 -7.70
C LEU A 523 5.15 -8.62 -7.00
N PHE A 524 6.46 -8.64 -7.22
CA PHE A 524 7.32 -9.69 -6.70
C PHE A 524 8.67 -9.18 -6.23
N GLN A 525 9.31 -9.94 -5.35
CA GLN A 525 10.68 -9.72 -4.90
C GLN A 525 11.52 -10.95 -5.21
N LEU A 526 12.83 -10.77 -5.35
CA LEU A 526 13.77 -11.89 -5.46
C LEU A 526 14.57 -12.01 -4.16
N ALA A 527 14.70 -13.22 -3.63
CA ALA A 527 15.64 -13.55 -2.58
C ALA A 527 16.81 -14.35 -3.18
N ALA A 528 18.03 -13.83 -3.08
CA ALA A 528 19.24 -14.46 -3.60
C ALA A 528 20.48 -13.95 -2.85
N THR A 529 21.61 -14.65 -2.97
CA THR A 529 22.88 -14.22 -2.37
C THR A 529 23.47 -12.97 -3.04
N GLY A 530 23.02 -12.65 -4.26
CA GLY A 530 23.40 -11.44 -4.99
C GLY A 530 22.92 -11.45 -6.43
N PRO A 531 23.29 -10.44 -7.25
CA PRO A 531 22.86 -10.32 -8.64
C PRO A 531 23.35 -11.46 -9.54
N GLU A 532 24.55 -12.01 -9.28
CA GLU A 532 25.11 -13.15 -10.01
C GLU A 532 24.26 -14.41 -9.85
N ALA A 533 23.80 -14.69 -8.62
CA ALA A 533 22.93 -15.82 -8.33
C ALA A 533 21.59 -15.70 -9.06
N VAL A 534 21.02 -14.48 -9.12
CA VAL A 534 19.82 -14.21 -9.93
C VAL A 534 20.06 -14.54 -11.41
N ARG A 535 21.18 -14.08 -11.99
CA ARG A 535 21.54 -14.37 -13.39
C ARG A 535 21.77 -15.85 -13.65
N GLY A 536 22.27 -16.60 -12.66
CA GLY A 536 22.44 -18.05 -12.71
C GLY A 536 21.18 -18.85 -12.41
N GLY A 537 20.03 -18.21 -12.15
CA GLY A 537 18.78 -18.91 -11.82
C GLY A 537 18.68 -19.42 -10.37
N ASP A 538 19.64 -19.06 -9.51
CA ASP A 538 19.69 -19.41 -8.08
C ASP A 538 19.05 -18.30 -7.24
N TYR A 539 17.72 -18.32 -7.20
CA TYR A 539 16.93 -17.37 -6.43
C TYR A 539 15.58 -17.96 -6.02
N ARG A 540 14.91 -17.24 -5.11
CA ARG A 540 13.50 -17.43 -4.79
C ARG A 540 12.70 -16.21 -5.25
N LEU A 541 11.70 -16.42 -6.10
CA LEU A 541 10.75 -15.38 -6.47
C LEU A 541 9.61 -15.37 -5.45
N VAL A 542 9.31 -14.22 -4.85
CA VAL A 542 8.28 -14.09 -3.82
C VAL A 542 7.17 -13.18 -4.32
N VAL A 543 5.96 -13.72 -4.47
CA VAL A 543 4.80 -12.97 -4.96
C VAL A 543 4.15 -12.22 -3.81
N ASN A 544 4.24 -10.90 -3.82
CA ASN A 544 3.65 -10.05 -2.78
C ASN A 544 2.14 -9.94 -2.96
N GLN A 545 1.72 -9.52 -4.16
CA GLN A 545 0.32 -9.29 -4.47
C GLN A 545 0.11 -9.18 -5.98
N PHE A 546 -1.15 -9.25 -6.39
CA PHE A 546 -1.60 -8.95 -7.74
C PHE A 546 -2.34 -7.62 -7.78
N ASN A 547 -2.28 -6.96 -8.93
CA ASN A 547 -3.10 -5.80 -9.28
C ASN A 547 -3.65 -5.97 -10.70
N PRO A 548 -4.62 -5.14 -11.14
CA PRO A 548 -5.06 -5.10 -12.53
C PRO A 548 -3.88 -4.93 -13.50
N GLY A 549 -3.89 -5.73 -14.57
CA GLY A 549 -2.74 -5.84 -15.48
C GLY A 549 -2.69 -4.85 -16.62
N THR A 550 -3.73 -4.06 -16.85
CA THR A 550 -3.80 -3.08 -17.95
C THR A 550 -2.73 -1.99 -17.89
N GLY A 551 -2.14 -1.74 -16.71
CA GLY A 551 -1.04 -0.80 -16.53
C GLY A 551 -1.30 0.39 -15.61
N GLY A 552 -2.48 0.49 -14.98
CA GLY A 552 -2.81 1.63 -14.12
C GLY A 552 -1.81 1.89 -12.99
N LEU A 553 -1.33 0.82 -12.32
CA LEU A 553 -0.34 0.93 -11.24
C LEU A 553 0.97 1.60 -11.65
N VAL A 554 1.36 1.48 -12.91
CA VAL A 554 2.64 1.96 -13.42
C VAL A 554 2.53 3.28 -14.20
N THR A 555 1.32 3.65 -14.63
CA THR A 555 1.09 4.84 -15.49
C THR A 555 1.48 6.15 -14.79
N ARG A 556 1.25 6.28 -13.48
CA ARG A 556 1.65 7.44 -12.67
C ARG A 556 3.12 7.84 -12.82
N PHE A 557 4.00 6.87 -13.07
CA PHE A 557 5.44 7.10 -13.17
C PHE A 557 5.90 7.47 -14.59
N GLY A 558 5.00 7.45 -15.58
CA GLY A 558 5.36 7.72 -16.96
C GLY A 558 5.96 9.11 -17.15
N GLY A 559 5.41 10.14 -16.50
CA GLY A 559 5.99 11.49 -16.55
C GLY A 559 7.39 11.55 -15.94
N LEU A 560 7.68 10.72 -14.94
CA LEU A 560 8.97 10.66 -14.24
C LEU A 560 10.04 9.86 -15.02
N LEU A 561 9.65 8.74 -15.63
CA LEU A 561 10.55 7.81 -16.33
C LEU A 561 10.71 8.13 -17.82
N GLY A 562 9.94 9.08 -18.35
CA GLY A 562 10.07 9.61 -19.70
C GLY A 562 9.30 8.84 -20.78
N GLU A 563 9.35 9.35 -22.01
CA GLU A 563 8.53 8.83 -23.12
C GLU A 563 8.87 7.40 -23.51
N GLY A 564 10.13 6.94 -23.41
CA GLY A 564 10.48 5.55 -23.73
C GLY A 564 9.74 4.52 -22.85
N PHE A 565 9.55 4.83 -21.57
CA PHE A 565 8.73 4.03 -20.65
C PHE A 565 7.25 4.08 -21.05
N ARG A 566 6.74 5.28 -21.36
CA ARG A 566 5.35 5.51 -21.78
C ARG A 566 5.02 4.80 -23.09
N ASP A 567 5.94 4.75 -24.04
CA ASP A 567 5.78 4.05 -25.32
C ASP A 567 5.64 2.54 -25.13
N ARG A 568 6.50 1.94 -24.30
CA ARG A 568 6.37 0.51 -23.95
C ARG A 568 5.07 0.20 -23.22
N LEU A 569 4.65 1.09 -22.32
CA LEU A 569 3.38 0.94 -21.61
C LEU A 569 2.20 1.06 -22.57
N ARG A 570 2.22 2.05 -23.47
CA ARG A 570 1.19 2.24 -24.51
C ARG A 570 1.09 1.02 -25.42
N ALA A 571 2.22 0.44 -25.82
CA ALA A 571 2.26 -0.78 -26.62
C ALA A 571 1.65 -1.98 -25.87
N HIS A 572 1.90 -2.11 -24.56
CA HIS A 572 1.25 -3.13 -23.73
C HIS A 572 -0.27 -2.95 -23.69
N VAL A 573 -0.75 -1.73 -23.45
CA VAL A 573 -2.18 -1.42 -23.44
C VAL A 573 -2.81 -1.72 -24.80
N GLN A 574 -2.22 -1.25 -25.90
CA GLN A 574 -2.72 -1.49 -27.25
C GLN A 574 -2.74 -2.98 -27.62
N ALA A 575 -1.79 -3.77 -27.12
CA ALA A 575 -1.79 -5.22 -27.31
C ALA A 575 -2.99 -5.92 -26.66
N CYS A 576 -3.66 -5.31 -25.67
CA CYS A 576 -4.88 -5.84 -25.07
C CYS A 576 -6.13 -5.64 -25.95
N TRP A 577 -6.07 -4.76 -26.95
CA TRP A 577 -7.14 -4.48 -27.92
C TRP A 577 -6.58 -4.38 -29.34
N PRO A 578 -6.09 -5.49 -29.93
CA PRO A 578 -5.46 -5.45 -31.24
C PRO A 578 -6.43 -4.91 -32.30
N GLY A 579 -5.93 -3.97 -33.11
CA GLY A 579 -6.67 -3.36 -34.22
C GLY A 579 -7.81 -2.41 -33.82
N ARG A 580 -7.94 -2.05 -32.54
CA ARG A 580 -9.04 -1.21 -32.04
C ARG A 580 -8.52 0.09 -31.45
N ALA A 581 -9.30 1.15 -31.61
CA ALA A 581 -9.02 2.42 -30.93
C ALA A 581 -9.22 2.24 -29.41
N CYS A 582 -8.20 2.58 -28.64
CA CYS A 582 -8.25 2.54 -27.18
C CYS A 582 -8.57 3.93 -26.62
N ARG A 583 -9.37 3.96 -25.55
CA ARG A 583 -9.60 5.14 -24.72
C ARG A 583 -9.17 4.84 -23.29
N GLU A 584 -8.46 5.77 -22.66
CA GLU A 584 -8.20 5.65 -21.23
C GLU A 584 -9.44 6.01 -20.41
N LEU A 585 -9.71 5.19 -19.40
CA LEU A 585 -10.65 5.50 -18.33
C LEU A 585 -9.81 5.85 -17.09
N VAL A 586 -9.65 7.15 -16.84
CA VAL A 586 -9.05 7.67 -15.62
C VAL A 586 -10.00 8.71 -15.05
N LEU A 587 -10.64 8.36 -13.95
CA LEU A 587 -11.71 9.14 -13.35
C LEU A 587 -11.16 10.18 -12.38
N TRP A 588 -11.86 11.31 -12.27
CA TRP A 588 -11.64 12.33 -11.21
C TRP A 588 -10.28 13.04 -11.28
N THR A 589 -9.73 13.18 -12.49
CA THR A 589 -8.42 13.81 -12.73
C THR A 589 -8.37 15.29 -12.34
N GLU A 590 -9.52 15.92 -12.13
CA GLU A 590 -9.69 17.31 -11.71
C GLU A 590 -9.64 17.52 -10.19
N ILE A 591 -9.65 16.46 -9.38
CA ILE A 591 -9.59 16.57 -7.91
C ILE A 591 -8.62 15.59 -7.27
N ASN A 592 -8.49 14.36 -7.78
CA ASN A 592 -7.65 13.33 -7.20
C ASN A 592 -6.25 13.35 -7.84
N THR A 593 -5.23 13.68 -7.05
CA THR A 593 -3.87 13.82 -7.55
C THR A 593 -3.32 12.51 -8.13
N ALA A 594 -3.56 11.37 -7.47
CA ALA A 594 -3.05 10.08 -7.94
C ALA A 594 -3.66 9.70 -9.31
N GLN A 595 -4.94 9.99 -9.53
CA GLN A 595 -5.59 9.82 -10.83
C GLN A 595 -5.08 10.82 -11.87
N SER A 596 -4.97 12.10 -11.49
CA SER A 596 -4.44 13.17 -12.35
C SER A 596 -3.05 12.83 -12.92
N ARG A 597 -2.16 12.27 -12.08
CA ARG A 597 -0.82 11.84 -12.50
C ARG A 597 -0.80 10.56 -13.33
N SER A 598 -1.87 9.79 -13.32
CA SER A 598 -2.01 8.56 -14.11
C SER A 598 -2.69 8.80 -15.47
N ALA A 599 -3.12 10.03 -15.75
CA ALA A 599 -3.80 10.37 -17.00
C ALA A 599 -2.82 10.76 -18.12
N GLY A 600 -3.31 10.74 -19.36
CA GLY A 600 -2.61 11.24 -20.54
C GLY A 600 -1.70 10.21 -21.20
N LEU A 601 -1.95 8.91 -21.05
CA LEU A 601 -1.25 7.88 -21.82
C LEU A 601 -1.91 7.66 -23.19
N LEU A 602 -3.25 7.73 -23.22
CA LEU A 602 -4.12 7.56 -24.40
C LEU A 602 -5.17 8.68 -24.45
N PRO A 603 -5.86 8.88 -25.58
CA PRO A 603 -7.04 9.74 -25.63
C PRO A 603 -8.11 9.25 -24.63
N PRO A 604 -8.78 10.11 -23.84
CA PRO A 604 -9.67 9.67 -22.76
C PRO A 604 -11.10 9.38 -23.23
N LEU A 605 -11.80 8.51 -22.50
CA LEU A 605 -13.27 8.56 -22.41
C LEU A 605 -13.60 9.64 -21.36
N VAL A 606 -14.31 10.68 -21.78
CA VAL A 606 -14.60 11.86 -20.95
C VAL A 606 -16.00 11.71 -20.33
N LEU A 607 -16.07 11.84 -19.01
CA LEU A 607 -17.34 11.86 -18.28
C LEU A 607 -17.77 13.32 -18.00
N PRO A 608 -19.08 13.55 -17.78
CA PRO A 608 -19.55 14.87 -17.37
C PRO A 608 -18.81 15.42 -16.15
N GLY A 609 -18.47 16.71 -16.21
CA GLY A 609 -17.75 17.41 -15.14
C GLY A 609 -16.24 17.21 -15.12
N GLU A 610 -15.69 16.31 -15.92
CA GLU A 610 -14.23 16.10 -15.99
C GLU A 610 -13.49 17.16 -16.81
N THR A 611 -12.16 17.12 -16.69
CA THR A 611 -11.24 17.94 -17.45
C THR A 611 -11.42 17.69 -18.97
N PRO A 612 -11.67 18.74 -19.78
CA PRO A 612 -11.85 18.58 -21.22
C PRO A 612 -10.58 18.05 -21.91
N ALA A 613 -10.78 17.29 -22.99
CA ALA A 613 -9.71 16.73 -23.82
C ALA A 613 -10.06 16.87 -25.30
N ALA A 614 -9.12 17.39 -26.10
CA ALA A 614 -9.36 17.73 -27.51
C ALA A 614 -9.59 16.49 -28.41
N ASP A 615 -8.96 15.37 -28.05
CA ASP A 615 -9.07 14.06 -28.70
C ASP A 615 -9.91 13.06 -27.89
N GLY A 616 -10.59 13.54 -26.84
CA GLY A 616 -11.45 12.73 -25.98
C GLY A 616 -12.74 12.30 -26.67
N LEU A 617 -13.27 11.15 -26.26
CA LEU A 617 -14.60 10.67 -26.62
C LEU A 617 -15.54 10.96 -25.46
N ASP A 618 -16.56 11.80 -25.64
CA ASP A 618 -17.58 12.02 -24.61
C ASP A 618 -18.44 10.76 -24.46
N LEU A 619 -18.74 10.35 -23.23
CA LEU A 619 -19.67 9.25 -22.96
C LEU A 619 -21.06 9.49 -23.59
N ALA A 620 -21.51 10.75 -23.65
CA ALA A 620 -22.76 11.13 -24.32
C ALA A 620 -22.73 10.91 -25.85
N ASP A 621 -21.53 10.75 -26.42
CA ASP A 621 -21.29 10.51 -27.84
C ASP A 621 -21.00 9.02 -28.14
N THR A 622 -21.39 8.13 -27.22
CA THR A 622 -21.22 6.68 -27.38
C THR A 622 -22.55 5.95 -27.48
N VAL A 623 -22.47 4.72 -27.99
CA VAL A 623 -23.59 3.78 -28.07
C VAL A 623 -23.17 2.50 -27.35
N LEU A 624 -24.05 1.93 -26.54
CA LEU A 624 -23.83 0.64 -25.90
C LEU A 624 -24.69 -0.42 -26.58
N THR A 625 -24.08 -1.50 -27.04
CA THR A 625 -24.74 -2.58 -27.78
C THR A 625 -24.57 -3.90 -27.05
N HIS A 626 -25.58 -4.77 -27.10
CA HIS A 626 -25.53 -6.10 -26.52
C HIS A 626 -25.36 -7.16 -27.59
N ASP A 627 -24.38 -8.05 -27.39
CA ASP A 627 -24.25 -9.29 -28.16
C ASP A 627 -25.00 -10.42 -27.44
N PRO A 628 -26.14 -10.91 -27.99
CA PRO A 628 -26.92 -11.96 -27.35
C PRO A 628 -26.28 -13.35 -27.47
N GLY A 629 -25.30 -13.55 -28.36
CA GLY A 629 -24.60 -14.83 -28.51
C GLY A 629 -23.64 -15.09 -27.35
N GLU A 630 -22.88 -14.05 -26.97
CA GLU A 630 -21.88 -14.12 -25.91
C GLU A 630 -22.39 -13.54 -24.57
N GLY A 631 -23.52 -12.83 -24.56
CA GLY A 631 -24.04 -12.15 -23.38
C GLY A 631 -23.12 -11.02 -22.91
N THR A 632 -22.63 -10.19 -23.84
CA THR A 632 -21.62 -9.16 -23.56
C THR A 632 -22.02 -7.79 -24.10
N LEU A 633 -21.42 -6.74 -23.53
CA LEU A 633 -21.67 -5.35 -23.93
C LEU A 633 -20.46 -4.75 -24.64
N ALA A 634 -20.74 -3.96 -25.68
CA ALA A 634 -19.75 -3.21 -26.44
C ALA A 634 -20.10 -1.72 -26.44
N LEU A 635 -19.20 -0.90 -25.91
CA LEU A 635 -19.19 0.55 -26.07
C LEU A 635 -18.64 0.88 -27.45
N ARG A 636 -19.41 1.62 -28.23
CA ARG A 636 -19.10 2.03 -29.60
C ARG A 636 -19.08 3.54 -29.69
N ASP A 637 -18.25 4.07 -30.57
CA ASP A 637 -18.38 5.47 -30.96
C ASP A 637 -19.62 5.69 -31.85
N ARG A 638 -19.92 6.95 -32.22
CA ARG A 638 -21.03 7.26 -33.13
C ARG A 638 -20.85 6.69 -34.55
N GLY A 639 -19.62 6.35 -34.95
CA GLY A 639 -19.34 5.65 -36.20
C GLY A 639 -19.77 4.18 -36.16
N GLY A 640 -20.04 3.65 -34.96
CA GLY A 640 -20.42 2.27 -34.74
C GLY A 640 -19.23 1.36 -34.46
N ASP A 641 -18.00 1.88 -34.41
CA ASP A 641 -16.81 1.08 -34.15
C ASP A 641 -16.66 0.81 -32.64
N PRO A 642 -16.31 -0.43 -32.23
CA PRO A 642 -16.11 -0.75 -30.83
C PRO A 642 -14.84 -0.10 -30.30
N VAL A 643 -14.95 0.49 -29.12
CA VAL A 643 -13.86 1.20 -28.45
C VAL A 643 -13.33 0.35 -27.31
N GLY A 644 -12.00 0.11 -27.30
CA GLY A 644 -11.31 -0.51 -26.18
C GLY A 644 -11.20 0.45 -25.01
N LEU A 645 -11.59 0.02 -23.80
CA LEU A 645 -11.64 0.89 -22.63
C LEU A 645 -10.57 0.45 -21.61
N ALA A 646 -9.46 1.18 -21.58
CA ALA A 646 -8.34 0.88 -20.71
C ALA A 646 -8.46 1.64 -19.39
N TYR A 647 -8.83 0.96 -18.30
CA TYR A 647 -8.72 1.56 -16.97
C TYR A 647 -7.25 1.70 -16.58
N LEU A 648 -6.76 2.94 -16.50
CA LEU A 648 -5.35 3.27 -16.19
C LEU A 648 -5.21 4.04 -14.86
N GLY A 649 -6.28 4.10 -14.08
CA GLY A 649 -6.27 4.73 -12.77
C GLY A 649 -5.65 3.89 -11.66
N LEU A 650 -5.39 4.53 -10.52
CA LEU A 650 -4.85 3.90 -9.30
C LEU A 650 -5.92 3.53 -8.27
N VAL A 651 -7.11 4.11 -8.38
CA VAL A 651 -8.19 3.87 -7.42
C VAL A 651 -8.76 2.46 -7.66
N PRO A 652 -8.84 1.60 -6.63
CA PRO A 652 -9.52 0.31 -6.76
C PRO A 652 -11.00 0.48 -7.15
N PRO A 653 -11.52 -0.30 -8.13
CA PRO A 653 -12.87 -0.10 -8.63
C PRO A 653 -13.99 -0.18 -7.58
N HIS A 654 -13.81 -0.96 -6.51
CA HIS A 654 -14.80 -1.08 -5.43
C HIS A 654 -14.93 0.18 -4.55
N LEU A 655 -14.00 1.14 -4.65
CA LEU A 655 -14.10 2.44 -3.99
C LEU A 655 -14.87 3.47 -4.84
N PHE A 656 -15.20 3.15 -6.09
CA PHE A 656 -16.02 4.03 -6.91
C PHE A 656 -17.48 4.02 -6.44
N PRO A 657 -18.15 5.18 -6.46
CA PRO A 657 -19.60 5.27 -6.42
C PRO A 657 -20.24 4.42 -7.52
N PRO A 658 -21.51 4.02 -7.37
CA PRO A 658 -22.17 3.07 -8.26
C PRO A 658 -22.03 3.41 -9.76
N PHE A 659 -22.27 4.67 -10.13
CA PHE A 659 -22.14 5.15 -11.51
C PHE A 659 -20.75 4.90 -12.11
N ALA A 660 -19.70 5.38 -11.45
CA ALA A 660 -18.31 5.21 -11.87
C ALA A 660 -17.86 3.74 -11.83
N ARG A 661 -18.38 2.97 -10.87
CA ARG A 661 -18.08 1.56 -10.69
C ARG A 661 -18.60 0.70 -11.84
N LEU A 662 -19.75 1.03 -12.41
CA LEU A 662 -20.30 0.33 -13.58
C LEU A 662 -19.47 0.57 -14.86
N LEU A 663 -18.90 1.77 -15.04
CA LEU A 663 -17.95 2.01 -16.13
C LEU A 663 -16.63 1.27 -15.90
N ALA A 664 -16.15 1.25 -14.65
CA ALA A 664 -14.94 0.51 -14.31
C ALA A 664 -15.09 -0.99 -14.55
N VAL A 665 -16.24 -1.60 -14.26
CA VAL A 665 -16.48 -3.03 -14.56
C VAL A 665 -16.64 -3.28 -16.06
N LEU A 666 -17.22 -2.35 -16.83
CA LEU A 666 -17.26 -2.48 -18.28
C LEU A 666 -15.85 -2.45 -18.89
N ALA A 667 -14.97 -1.60 -18.35
CA ALA A 667 -13.58 -1.47 -18.78
C ALA A 667 -12.73 -2.70 -18.40
N ASP A 668 -12.79 -3.11 -17.13
CA ASP A 668 -12.00 -4.21 -16.58
C ASP A 668 -12.87 -5.06 -15.65
N PRO A 669 -13.56 -6.08 -16.21
CA PRO A 669 -14.49 -6.90 -15.45
C PRO A 669 -13.79 -7.95 -14.59
N TRP A 670 -12.46 -8.04 -14.58
CA TRP A 670 -11.76 -9.20 -14.02
C TRP A 670 -11.52 -9.08 -12.52
N VAL A 671 -11.94 -10.10 -11.78
CA VAL A 671 -11.56 -10.31 -10.38
C VAL A 671 -10.43 -11.33 -10.35
N ASN A 672 -9.33 -10.97 -9.69
CA ASN A 672 -8.25 -11.91 -9.42
C ASN A 672 -8.48 -12.62 -8.07
N GLY A 673 -9.07 -13.81 -8.14
CA GLY A 673 -9.31 -14.70 -7.00
C GLY A 673 -8.19 -15.71 -6.74
N SER A 674 -6.99 -15.50 -7.29
CA SER A 674 -5.89 -16.45 -7.19
C SER A 674 -5.31 -16.54 -5.77
N PRO A 675 -5.10 -17.75 -5.21
CA PRO A 675 -4.41 -17.93 -3.93
C PRO A 675 -2.89 -17.79 -4.06
N HIS A 676 -2.38 -17.47 -5.25
CA HIS A 676 -0.95 -17.51 -5.56
C HIS A 676 -0.17 -16.23 -5.18
N SER A 677 -0.58 -15.53 -4.12
CA SER A 677 0.14 -14.36 -3.58
C SER A 677 0.03 -14.28 -2.06
N ASP A 678 1.02 -13.68 -1.40
CA ASP A 678 1.09 -13.60 0.07
C ASP A 678 0.09 -12.58 0.68
N TYR A 679 -0.62 -11.86 -0.19
CA TYR A 679 -1.69 -10.96 0.20
C TYR A 679 -2.87 -11.74 0.78
N VAL A 680 -3.18 -11.48 2.05
CA VAL A 680 -4.31 -12.10 2.74
C VAL A 680 -5.40 -11.06 2.96
N LEU A 681 -6.64 -11.42 2.59
CA LEU A 681 -7.80 -10.58 2.81
C LEU A 681 -8.14 -10.50 4.31
N PRO A 682 -8.69 -9.38 4.80
CA PRO A 682 -8.98 -9.18 6.23
C PRO A 682 -9.84 -10.28 6.88
N PHE A 683 -10.71 -10.95 6.11
CA PHE A 683 -11.60 -12.01 6.55
C PHE A 683 -11.01 -13.44 6.43
N GLY A 684 -9.93 -13.62 5.68
CA GLY A 684 -9.40 -14.96 5.35
C GLY A 684 -8.77 -15.73 6.53
N LEU A 685 -8.61 -15.09 7.69
CA LEU A 685 -7.95 -15.69 8.87
C LEU A 685 -8.86 -15.73 10.09
N GLN A 686 -10.17 -15.53 9.95
CA GLN A 686 -11.10 -15.51 11.08
C GLN A 686 -11.06 -16.83 11.88
N GLU A 687 -11.11 -17.97 11.20
CA GLU A 687 -11.09 -19.29 11.82
C GLU A 687 -9.77 -19.62 12.53
N GLN A 688 -8.69 -18.92 12.18
CA GLN A 688 -7.37 -19.10 12.79
C GLN A 688 -7.18 -18.29 14.08
N ARG A 689 -8.15 -17.43 14.45
CA ARG A 689 -8.10 -16.60 15.68
C ARG A 689 -8.52 -17.42 16.90
N THR A 690 -7.67 -18.37 17.30
CA THR A 690 -7.85 -19.22 18.49
C THR A 690 -7.07 -18.66 19.69
N ASP A 691 -7.15 -19.31 20.86
CA ASP A 691 -6.31 -18.99 22.02
C ASP A 691 -4.88 -19.55 21.92
N ALA A 692 -4.58 -20.31 20.85
CA ALA A 692 -3.26 -20.87 20.58
C ALA A 692 -2.61 -20.20 19.36
N VAL A 693 -1.29 -20.32 19.26
CA VAL A 693 -0.54 -19.90 18.07
C VAL A 693 -0.81 -20.88 16.92
N VAL A 694 -1.33 -20.37 15.80
CA VAL A 694 -1.65 -21.17 14.62
C VAL A 694 -0.62 -20.91 13.51
N PRO A 695 0.31 -21.85 13.26
CA PRO A 695 1.29 -21.72 12.18
C PRO A 695 0.66 -22.08 10.82
N THR A 696 1.05 -21.33 9.78
CA THR A 696 0.77 -21.61 8.38
C THR A 696 2.10 -21.77 7.65
N ALA A 697 2.33 -22.94 7.06
CA ALA A 697 3.56 -23.24 6.34
C ALA A 697 3.69 -22.43 5.05
N ARG A 698 4.93 -22.21 4.61
CA ARG A 698 5.23 -21.56 3.32
C ARG A 698 4.65 -22.39 2.16
N ALA A 699 3.96 -21.73 1.22
CA ALA A 699 3.44 -22.35 0.00
C ALA A 699 4.26 -21.94 -1.24
N ALA A 700 4.51 -22.92 -2.11
CA ALA A 700 5.54 -22.83 -3.14
C ALA A 700 5.27 -23.74 -4.35
N PHE A 701 5.74 -23.32 -5.53
CA PHE A 701 5.98 -24.22 -6.66
C PHE A 701 7.27 -23.81 -7.39
N GLY A 702 8.12 -24.77 -7.74
CA GLY A 702 9.44 -24.46 -8.31
C GLY A 702 10.21 -23.45 -7.44
N ARG A 703 10.68 -22.36 -8.04
CA ARG A 703 11.34 -21.22 -7.37
C ARG A 703 10.37 -20.14 -6.87
N VAL A 704 9.07 -20.28 -7.08
CA VAL A 704 8.06 -19.27 -6.74
C VAL A 704 7.44 -19.54 -5.36
N THR A 705 7.59 -18.59 -4.43
CA THR A 705 6.82 -18.50 -3.17
C THR A 705 5.56 -17.72 -3.43
N VAL A 706 4.43 -18.36 -3.13
CA VAL A 706 3.11 -17.74 -3.24
C VAL A 706 2.48 -17.41 -1.89
N SER A 707 2.93 -18.05 -0.81
CA SER A 707 2.59 -17.63 0.56
C SER A 707 3.81 -17.78 1.42
N ARG A 708 4.13 -16.75 2.20
CA ARG A 708 5.17 -16.80 3.22
C ARG A 708 4.68 -17.65 4.40
N ALA A 709 5.61 -18.24 5.15
CA ALA A 709 5.29 -18.81 6.45
C ALA A 709 4.72 -17.70 7.35
N SER A 710 3.63 -17.99 8.04
CA SER A 710 3.02 -17.02 8.95
C SER A 710 2.41 -17.68 10.18
N TRP A 711 2.19 -16.90 11.22
CA TRP A 711 1.65 -17.35 12.50
C TRP A 711 0.54 -16.40 12.92
N VAL A 712 -0.66 -16.92 13.16
CA VAL A 712 -1.70 -16.16 13.85
C VAL A 712 -1.47 -16.33 15.34
N VAL A 713 -1.19 -15.22 16.03
CA VAL A 713 -0.74 -15.18 17.41
C VAL A 713 -1.74 -14.38 18.26
N PRO A 714 -2.28 -14.97 19.34
CA PRO A 714 -3.03 -14.21 20.35
C PRO A 714 -2.13 -13.13 20.96
N ALA A 715 -2.65 -11.91 21.14
CA ALA A 715 -1.83 -10.82 21.67
C ALA A 715 -1.27 -11.09 23.07
N ALA A 716 -1.94 -11.92 23.87
CA ALA A 716 -1.49 -12.35 25.20
C ALA A 716 -0.23 -13.25 25.16
N GLU A 717 -0.03 -13.98 24.07
CA GLU A 717 1.11 -14.89 23.87
C GLU A 717 2.33 -14.19 23.26
N LEU A 718 2.19 -12.92 22.85
CA LEU A 718 3.30 -12.20 22.22
C LEU A 718 4.52 -12.09 23.17
N PRO A 719 5.75 -12.28 22.65
CA PRO A 719 6.97 -12.15 23.44
C PRO A 719 7.38 -10.68 23.68
N VAL A 720 6.44 -9.84 24.13
CA VAL A 720 6.67 -8.40 24.40
C VAL A 720 7.04 -8.15 25.87
N PRO A 721 7.81 -7.09 26.20
CA PRO A 721 8.27 -6.84 27.57
C PRO A 721 7.13 -6.75 28.59
N ARG A 722 7.30 -7.41 29.75
CA ARG A 722 6.37 -7.36 30.89
C ARG A 722 6.83 -6.34 31.94
N PRO A 723 5.93 -5.80 32.78
CA PRO A 723 6.31 -4.91 33.87
C PRO A 723 7.34 -5.55 34.81
N GLY A 724 8.52 -4.92 34.92
CA GLY A 724 9.61 -5.38 35.79
C GLY A 724 10.52 -6.46 35.21
N GLU A 725 10.26 -6.92 33.98
CA GLU A 725 11.10 -7.89 33.27
C GLU A 725 12.36 -7.21 32.70
N SER A 726 13.51 -7.88 32.79
CA SER A 726 14.75 -7.38 32.18
C SER A 726 14.75 -7.57 30.66
N ASP A 727 15.69 -6.90 29.98
CA ASP A 727 15.85 -7.07 28.53
C ASP A 727 16.33 -8.47 28.16
N ALA A 728 17.23 -9.08 28.95
CA ALA A 728 17.63 -10.47 28.72
C ALA A 728 16.48 -11.45 28.96
N GLU A 729 15.69 -11.27 30.02
CA GLU A 729 14.50 -12.10 30.27
C GLU A 729 13.50 -12.00 29.11
N THR A 730 13.24 -10.78 28.62
CA THR A 730 12.35 -10.54 27.49
C THR A 730 12.84 -11.24 26.21
N VAL A 731 14.12 -11.08 25.86
CA VAL A 731 14.70 -11.66 24.64
C VAL A 731 14.83 -13.17 24.74
N LEU A 732 15.16 -13.73 25.91
CA LEU A 732 15.18 -15.17 26.12
C LEU A 732 13.79 -15.79 25.97
N ARG A 733 12.74 -15.13 26.47
CA ARG A 733 11.36 -15.55 26.23
C ARG A 733 10.95 -15.42 24.77
N ALA A 734 11.43 -14.39 24.07
CA ALA A 734 11.24 -14.26 22.62
C ALA A 734 11.96 -15.37 21.84
N GLU A 735 13.17 -15.75 22.24
CA GLU A 735 13.94 -16.84 21.65
C GLU A 735 13.28 -18.20 21.92
N GLU A 736 12.77 -18.43 23.13
CA GLU A 736 11.99 -19.61 23.47
C GLU A 736 10.72 -19.69 22.60
N PHE A 737 9.94 -18.59 22.53
CA PHE A 737 8.76 -18.50 21.69
C PHE A 737 9.09 -18.79 20.21
N ARG A 738 10.19 -18.20 19.72
CA ARG A 738 10.68 -18.39 18.35
C ARG A 738 11.01 -19.85 18.08
N ARG A 739 11.75 -20.52 18.98
CA ARG A 739 12.11 -21.94 18.85
C ARG A 739 10.90 -22.85 18.96
N ALA A 740 10.01 -22.60 19.91
CA ALA A 740 8.81 -23.40 20.16
C ALA A 740 7.84 -23.43 18.96
N HIS A 741 7.73 -22.30 18.25
CA HIS A 741 6.80 -22.16 17.13
C HIS A 741 7.48 -22.11 15.75
N GLY A 742 8.81 -22.22 15.70
CA GLY A 742 9.59 -22.24 14.45
C GLY A 742 9.63 -20.90 13.70
N LEU A 743 9.57 -19.77 14.41
CA LEU A 743 9.64 -18.44 13.78
C LEU A 743 11.08 -18.09 13.33
N PRO A 744 11.24 -17.28 12.28
CA PRO A 744 12.52 -16.62 12.00
C PRO A 744 12.80 -15.51 13.02
N GLU A 745 14.03 -14.99 13.02
CA GLU A 745 14.40 -13.81 13.83
C GLU A 745 13.58 -12.57 13.44
N GLU A 746 13.31 -12.39 12.14
CA GLU A 746 12.70 -11.19 11.59
C GLU A 746 11.32 -11.50 11.01
N VAL A 747 10.31 -10.73 11.43
CA VAL A 747 8.92 -10.88 10.99
C VAL A 747 8.29 -9.54 10.65
N PHE A 748 7.26 -9.57 9.79
CA PHE A 748 6.31 -8.49 9.61
C PHE A 748 5.03 -8.79 10.37
N CYS A 749 4.67 -7.92 11.32
CA CYS A 749 3.47 -8.03 12.13
C CYS A 749 2.30 -7.25 11.50
N HIS A 750 1.17 -7.91 11.32
CA HIS A 750 -0.11 -7.34 10.88
C HIS A 750 -1.13 -7.43 12.02
N ARG A 751 -1.86 -6.34 12.30
CA ARG A 751 -2.98 -6.41 13.25
C ARG A 751 -4.15 -7.10 12.57
N LEU A 752 -4.80 -8.02 13.28
CA LEU A 752 -6.07 -8.58 12.86
C LEU A 752 -7.16 -7.86 13.66
N THR A 753 -7.68 -6.75 13.15
CA THR A 753 -8.72 -5.97 13.84
C THR A 753 -10.06 -6.72 13.90
N GLY A 754 -10.90 -6.36 14.87
CA GLY A 754 -12.26 -6.87 15.05
C GLY A 754 -13.22 -6.32 14.00
N PHE A 755 -14.42 -6.91 13.96
CA PHE A 755 -15.48 -6.59 12.99
C PHE A 755 -16.56 -5.75 13.68
N GLY A 756 -16.39 -4.42 13.66
CA GLY A 756 -17.42 -3.47 14.07
C GLY A 756 -17.54 -2.32 13.07
N PRO A 757 -18.74 -1.74 12.86
CA PRO A 757 -18.93 -0.55 12.01
C PRO A 757 -18.08 0.65 12.48
N ASP A 758 -17.73 0.71 13.76
CA ASP A 758 -16.83 1.72 14.35
C ASP A 758 -15.32 1.37 14.26
N GLU A 759 -14.96 0.16 13.81
CA GLU A 759 -13.57 -0.35 13.80
C GLU A 759 -12.90 -0.35 12.42
N GLN A 760 -13.60 0.10 11.38
CA GLN A 760 -13.08 0.22 10.00
C GLN A 760 -11.94 1.26 9.86
N GLY A 761 -11.59 1.98 10.93
CA GLY A 761 -10.77 3.19 10.87
C GLY A 761 -9.27 3.07 11.17
N THR A 762 -8.66 1.91 11.44
CA THR A 762 -7.21 1.87 11.79
C THR A 762 -6.43 0.65 11.31
N ASP A 763 -6.52 0.29 10.03
CA ASP A 763 -5.58 -0.68 9.47
C ASP A 763 -4.15 -0.09 9.51
N ARG A 764 -3.36 -0.52 10.49
CA ARG A 764 -2.00 -0.04 10.68
C ARG A 764 -1.10 -0.80 9.73
N LYS A 765 -0.33 -0.06 8.91
CA LYS A 765 0.69 -0.65 8.02
C LYS A 765 1.54 -1.67 8.78
N PRO A 766 1.91 -2.80 8.14
CA PRO A 766 2.62 -3.90 8.81
C PRO A 766 3.91 -3.40 9.49
N LEU A 767 4.22 -3.87 10.69
CA LEU A 767 5.41 -3.48 11.44
C LEU A 767 6.52 -4.53 11.25
N TRP A 768 7.70 -4.12 10.79
CA TRP A 768 8.88 -4.99 10.84
C TRP A 768 9.33 -5.15 12.30
N VAL A 769 9.66 -6.37 12.72
CA VAL A 769 10.09 -6.71 14.07
C VAL A 769 11.27 -7.68 14.01
N SER A 770 12.28 -7.44 14.84
CA SER A 770 13.36 -8.37 15.15
C SER A 770 13.16 -8.92 16.57
N LEU A 771 13.02 -10.24 16.70
CA LEU A 771 12.80 -10.92 17.98
C LEU A 771 14.05 -10.95 18.88
N THR A 772 15.21 -10.59 18.32
CA THR A 772 16.50 -10.49 19.05
C THR A 772 16.78 -9.08 19.56
N SER A 773 15.86 -8.12 19.36
CA SER A 773 16.03 -6.72 19.76
C SER A 773 15.00 -6.29 20.82
N PRO A 774 15.42 -5.97 22.06
CA PRO A 774 14.51 -5.47 23.11
C PRO A 774 13.78 -4.18 22.69
N LEU A 775 14.47 -3.32 21.92
CA LEU A 775 13.86 -2.12 21.35
C LEU A 775 12.72 -2.48 20.39
N SER A 776 12.94 -3.42 19.47
CA SER A 776 11.93 -3.84 18.51
C SER A 776 10.69 -4.45 19.20
N LEU A 777 10.90 -5.31 20.20
CA LEU A 777 9.83 -5.90 21.01
C LEU A 777 9.04 -4.84 21.80
N SER A 778 9.73 -3.82 22.32
CA SER A 778 9.10 -2.67 22.99
C SER A 778 8.23 -1.84 22.02
N VAL A 779 8.69 -1.64 20.79
CA VAL A 779 7.92 -0.95 19.74
C VAL A 779 6.70 -1.78 19.33
N LEU A 780 6.85 -3.11 19.21
CA LEU A 780 5.75 -4.03 18.93
C LEU A 780 4.66 -3.93 20.01
N ALA A 781 5.04 -3.95 21.28
CA ALA A 781 4.09 -3.83 22.41
C ALA A 781 3.21 -2.58 22.29
N GLN A 782 3.82 -1.43 21.99
CA GLN A 782 3.11 -0.16 21.81
C GLN A 782 2.28 -0.11 20.53
N TRP A 783 2.78 -0.72 19.45
CA TRP A 783 2.10 -0.74 18.16
C TRP A 783 0.88 -1.67 18.16
N ALA A 784 0.96 -2.82 18.83
CA ALA A 784 -0.18 -3.69 19.07
C ALA A 784 -1.22 -2.96 19.92
N GLY A 785 -0.82 -2.42 21.08
CA GLY A 785 -1.73 -1.73 21.98
C GLY A 785 -2.79 -2.66 22.60
N PRO A 786 -3.55 -2.16 23.60
CA PRO A 786 -4.39 -3.00 24.45
C PRO A 786 -5.64 -3.56 23.76
N ALA A 787 -6.10 -2.93 22.68
CA ALA A 787 -7.30 -3.35 21.94
C ALA A 787 -7.01 -4.43 20.88
N THR A 788 -5.76 -4.87 20.72
CA THR A 788 -5.42 -5.90 19.73
C THR A 788 -5.67 -7.28 20.31
N GLY A 789 -6.60 -8.03 19.72
CA GLY A 789 -6.85 -9.44 20.07
C GLY A 789 -5.82 -10.38 19.46
N HIS A 790 -5.57 -10.27 18.15
CA HIS A 790 -4.69 -11.17 17.41
C HIS A 790 -3.81 -10.43 16.41
N LEU A 791 -2.66 -11.03 16.10
CA LEU A 791 -1.74 -10.57 15.07
C LEU A 791 -1.42 -11.70 14.10
N ARG A 792 -1.16 -11.36 12.84
CA ARG A 792 -0.47 -12.25 11.89
C ARG A 792 0.99 -11.84 11.82
N LEU A 793 1.89 -12.70 12.26
CA LEU A 793 3.33 -12.57 12.07
C LEU A 793 3.70 -13.29 10.78
N VAL A 794 4.40 -12.61 9.87
CA VAL A 794 4.81 -13.17 8.58
C VAL A 794 6.33 -13.18 8.52
N GLU A 795 6.96 -14.27 8.06
CA GLU A 795 8.41 -14.31 7.92
C GLU A 795 8.94 -13.16 7.04
N ALA A 796 10.09 -12.59 7.37
CA ALA A 796 10.80 -11.70 6.46
C ALA A 796 11.41 -12.52 5.31
N LEU A 797 10.77 -12.47 4.14
CA LEU A 797 11.25 -13.12 2.91
C LEU A 797 11.10 -12.18 1.71
N PRO A 798 12.20 -11.69 1.09
CA PRO A 798 13.60 -11.94 1.45
C PRO A 798 13.94 -11.49 2.87
N VAL A 799 14.84 -12.21 3.53
CA VAL A 799 15.53 -11.68 4.73
C VAL A 799 16.41 -10.51 4.29
N ARG A 800 16.76 -9.61 5.21
CA ARG A 800 17.46 -8.35 4.87
C ARG A 800 18.71 -8.56 4.01
N SER A 801 19.54 -9.54 4.34
CA SER A 801 20.77 -9.87 3.59
C SER A 801 20.54 -10.56 2.24
N ALA A 802 19.35 -11.11 2.00
CA ALA A 802 19.01 -11.88 0.81
C ALA A 802 18.34 -11.05 -0.29
N HIS A 803 18.18 -9.75 -0.11
CA HIS A 803 17.85 -8.89 -1.24
C HIS A 803 19.07 -8.82 -2.19
N PRO A 804 18.92 -8.99 -3.52
CA PRO A 804 20.06 -9.05 -4.43
C PRO A 804 20.60 -7.68 -4.83
N LEU A 805 19.79 -6.62 -4.75
CA LEU A 805 20.20 -5.29 -5.19
C LEU A 805 21.22 -4.69 -4.21
N ARG A 806 22.26 -4.07 -4.77
CA ARG A 806 23.33 -3.38 -4.04
C ARG A 806 23.39 -1.94 -4.50
N ASP A 807 23.62 -1.01 -3.58
CA ASP A 807 23.93 0.38 -3.93
C ASP A 807 25.42 0.56 -4.26
N ALA A 808 25.82 1.78 -4.63
CA ALA A 808 27.20 2.12 -4.98
C ALA A 808 28.20 1.94 -3.81
N ALA A 809 27.73 1.97 -2.56
CA ALA A 809 28.55 1.72 -1.37
C ALA A 809 28.57 0.22 -0.97
N GLY A 810 27.90 -0.64 -1.73
CA GLY A 810 27.77 -2.07 -1.45
C GLY A 810 26.68 -2.43 -0.44
N GLY A 811 25.88 -1.45 0.02
CA GLY A 811 24.75 -1.68 0.93
C GLY A 811 23.62 -2.42 0.24
N THR A 812 22.94 -3.31 0.98
CA THR A 812 21.84 -4.11 0.44
C THR A 812 20.57 -3.29 0.35
N ARG A 813 19.89 -3.31 -0.80
CA ARG A 813 18.65 -2.53 -1.02
C ARG A 813 17.46 -3.45 -1.21
N ALA A 814 16.41 -3.25 -0.42
CA ALA A 814 15.13 -3.91 -0.67
C ALA A 814 14.56 -3.42 -2.00
N ALA A 815 14.18 -4.36 -2.86
CA ALA A 815 13.57 -4.07 -4.16
C ALA A 815 12.30 -4.89 -4.36
N GLU A 816 11.32 -4.33 -5.06
CA GLU A 816 10.11 -4.98 -5.54
C GLU A 816 9.91 -4.63 -7.02
N HIS A 817 9.56 -5.63 -7.82
CA HIS A 817 9.42 -5.53 -9.27
C HIS A 817 7.97 -5.74 -9.66
N ILE A 818 7.54 -5.07 -10.73
CA ILE A 818 6.18 -5.15 -11.26
C ILE A 818 6.26 -5.59 -12.72
N ALA A 819 5.81 -6.80 -13.00
CA ALA A 819 5.67 -7.32 -14.36
C ALA A 819 4.20 -7.33 -14.78
N LEU A 820 3.91 -6.89 -16.00
CA LEU A 820 2.56 -6.91 -16.56
C LEU A 820 2.39 -8.20 -17.39
N LEU A 821 1.32 -8.93 -17.08
CA LEU A 821 0.90 -10.15 -17.77
C LEU A 821 -0.45 -9.87 -18.44
N ARG A 822 -0.61 -10.31 -19.68
CA ARG A 822 -1.89 -10.36 -20.37
C ARG A 822 -2.15 -11.76 -20.90
N TRP A 823 -3.40 -12.17 -21.02
CA TRP A 823 -3.76 -13.36 -21.78
C TRP A 823 -4.42 -12.92 -23.08
N ARG A 824 -4.12 -13.64 -24.16
CA ARG A 824 -4.74 -13.40 -25.46
C ARG A 824 -6.25 -13.59 -25.37
N ARG A 825 -6.99 -12.81 -26.17
CA ARG A 825 -8.40 -13.10 -26.40
C ARG A 825 -8.54 -14.42 -27.16
N PRO A 826 -9.64 -15.17 -26.99
CA PRO A 826 -9.91 -16.35 -27.81
C PRO A 826 -9.83 -16.07 -29.32
N GLU A 827 -10.26 -14.87 -29.76
CA GLU A 827 -10.17 -14.38 -31.14
C GLU A 827 -8.73 -14.28 -31.69
N GLU A 828 -7.72 -14.14 -30.82
CA GLU A 828 -6.30 -14.02 -31.20
C GLU A 828 -5.59 -15.38 -31.28
N GLU A 829 -6.24 -16.47 -30.85
CA GLU A 829 -5.68 -17.83 -30.87
C GLU A 829 -6.02 -18.59 -32.17
N ALA A 830 -6.84 -18.00 -33.05
CA ALA A 830 -7.34 -18.58 -34.30
C ALA A 830 -6.43 -18.39 -35.51
#